data_AF-A0A517PHH0-F1
#
_entry.id   AF-A0A517PHH0-F1
#
_cell.length_a   1.000
_cell.length_b   1.000
_cell.length_c   1.000
_cell.angle_alpha   90.00
_cell.angle_beta   90.00
_cell.angle_gamma   90.00
#
_symmetry.space_group_name_H-M   'P 1'
#
loop_
_entity.id
_entity.type
_entity.pdbx_description
1 polymer ?
#
loop_
_entity_poly.entity_id
_entity_poly.type
_entity_poly.pdbx_seq_one_letter_code
_entity_poly.pdbx_strand_id
1 'polypeptide(L)'
;MKLFCKLSVCLSLLLTYTGLLSAEDLQLNLRSQSETSKGSGRYHRLEHKESWDPEQTAIIVCDVWDYHHCLNAVRRLEQFAPRLDQLLKTARAQGVTIIHAPSDCMPTYKGHPARQRAQQVTFNGPIPEGIENWCSKIPSEEQAVYPLDQSDGGEDDDPEEHKAWAAKLKSLGRNPSLPWQKQSPLITIDSENDFISDKGDEVWRILGSRGIKNVILTGVHTNMCVLGRPFGLRQMAQNGKNVVLVRDLTDTMYNPQRWPYVSHFTGNDLIISHIEKFICPTITSDQILGGDEFVFKKDDRPHLVIIMAEQEYETEKSLPKFAAENLGKAFRVSLVFADDKERNKIPGIEEIEDADLVLFSVRRRVLPKKQMALIKKYVAAGKPVVGIRTASHAFSLRGKEPPKGYADWPEFDATVFGGSYHGHHANDLRSIVTINPKQKQNPILTGIPDKPFPQAYSLYEVTPLAKGTTVLMTAEIKGKPVEPVAWTFQRKDGGRSFYTSMGHTGDFQQPEFVRLLANGIYWAAGLNPAKVKLSEKVSLRGAPHWTVVSLPEFKKPAGTVESRWYRCVARIPKAWLAGEPVQLKVPTSAGNTVQAWLNGTALKKRGDGFVIAPGMVTVNDANLIVVSVSGRDAGVDFVSVPQLVSASGALPLAGRWQYRSGDDRAFANMPLPAKFGTVTDIVFKP
;
A
#
# COMPACT_ATOMS: atom_id res chain seq x y z
N MET A 1 -76.94 -53.29 -10.14
CA MET A 1 -78.08 -52.38 -10.40
C MET A 1 -77.56 -51.16 -11.14
N LYS A 2 -78.13 -50.86 -12.31
CA LYS A 2 -77.68 -49.85 -13.29
C LYS A 2 -77.93 -48.40 -12.82
N LEU A 3 -77.08 -47.44 -13.23
CA LEU A 3 -77.44 -46.08 -13.74
C LEU A 3 -76.13 -45.35 -14.15
N PHE A 4 -75.86 -45.10 -15.44
CA PHE A 4 -76.17 -43.92 -16.30
C PHE A 4 -75.15 -42.75 -16.29
N CYS A 5 -74.66 -42.45 -17.51
CA CYS A 5 -74.38 -41.15 -18.15
C CYS A 5 -73.23 -40.18 -17.73
N LYS A 6 -72.34 -39.99 -18.73
CA LYS A 6 -71.85 -38.75 -19.38
C LYS A 6 -70.87 -37.79 -18.65
N LEU A 7 -69.70 -37.68 -19.30
CA LEU A 7 -68.85 -36.51 -19.57
C LEU A 7 -69.11 -35.20 -18.79
N SER A 8 -68.06 -34.68 -18.15
CA SER A 8 -67.79 -33.25 -18.17
C SER A 8 -66.29 -32.95 -18.05
N VAL A 9 -65.87 -31.96 -18.83
CA VAL A 9 -64.52 -31.44 -19.03
C VAL A 9 -64.04 -30.70 -17.78
N CYS A 10 -62.83 -31.00 -17.29
CA CYS A 10 -62.10 -30.11 -16.40
C CYS A 10 -60.73 -29.79 -17.02
N LEU A 11 -60.68 -28.63 -17.68
CA LEU A 11 -59.48 -27.94 -18.10
C LEU A 11 -58.83 -27.32 -16.85
N SER A 12 -57.87 -28.01 -16.23
CA SER A 12 -57.06 -27.44 -15.15
C SER A 12 -55.84 -26.73 -15.75
N LEU A 13 -55.85 -25.40 -15.66
CA LEU A 13 -54.70 -24.53 -15.88
C LEU A 13 -53.51 -25.02 -15.03
N LEU A 14 -52.44 -25.52 -15.68
CA LEU A 14 -51.10 -25.45 -15.09
C LEU A 14 -50.64 -23.99 -15.20
N LEU A 15 -50.84 -23.21 -14.14
CA LEU A 15 -49.99 -22.04 -13.89
C LEU A 15 -48.62 -22.58 -13.49
N THR A 16 -47.72 -22.67 -14.45
CA THR A 16 -46.28 -22.73 -14.17
C THR A 16 -45.90 -21.40 -13.53
N TYR A 17 -45.84 -21.35 -12.20
CA TYR A 17 -45.07 -20.34 -11.49
C TYR A 17 -43.60 -20.56 -11.87
N THR A 18 -43.17 -19.97 -12.99
CA THR A 18 -41.76 -19.64 -13.19
C THR A 18 -41.47 -18.50 -12.24
N GLY A 19 -41.19 -18.82 -10.98
CA GLY A 19 -40.51 -17.88 -10.10
C GLY A 19 -39.21 -17.53 -10.80
N LEU A 20 -39.10 -16.28 -11.27
CA LEU A 20 -37.82 -15.65 -11.52
C LEU A 20 -37.06 -15.73 -10.19
N LEU A 21 -36.22 -16.75 -10.03
CA LEU A 21 -35.20 -16.76 -9.01
C LEU A 21 -34.28 -15.59 -9.36
N SER A 22 -34.53 -14.44 -8.75
CA SER A 22 -33.55 -13.35 -8.69
C SER A 22 -32.24 -13.97 -8.20
N ALA A 23 -31.13 -13.64 -8.86
CA ALA A 23 -29.82 -14.05 -8.37
C ALA A 23 -29.67 -13.57 -6.91
N GLU A 24 -29.07 -14.40 -6.06
CA GLU A 24 -28.79 -14.00 -4.68
C GLU A 24 -27.80 -12.82 -4.67
N ASP A 25 -28.02 -11.88 -3.75
CA ASP A 25 -27.13 -10.74 -3.54
C ASP A 25 -25.70 -11.19 -3.23
N LEU A 26 -24.72 -10.46 -3.76
CA LEU A 26 -23.32 -10.62 -3.40
C LEU A 26 -23.13 -10.22 -1.93
N GLN A 27 -22.81 -11.20 -1.08
CA GLN A 27 -22.49 -10.98 0.33
C GLN A 27 -21.01 -10.62 0.47
N LEU A 28 -20.72 -9.35 0.69
CA LEU A 28 -19.36 -8.82 0.69
C LEU A 28 -18.96 -8.36 2.10
N ASN A 29 -17.70 -8.59 2.46
CA ASN A 29 -17.07 -8.04 3.64
C ASN A 29 -16.01 -7.01 3.21
N LEU A 30 -16.40 -5.75 3.26
CA LEU A 30 -15.64 -4.61 2.76
C LEU A 30 -14.64 -4.17 3.83
N ARG A 31 -13.38 -4.06 3.44
CA ARG A 31 -12.28 -3.64 4.30
C ARG A 31 -11.89 -2.19 4.03
N SER A 32 -11.85 -1.35 5.06
CA SER A 32 -11.47 0.06 4.97
C SER A 32 -10.53 0.45 6.11
N GLN A 33 -9.95 1.65 6.03
CA GLN A 33 -9.13 2.20 7.09
C GLN A 33 -9.62 3.58 7.52
N SER A 34 -9.84 3.75 8.81
CA SER A 34 -10.28 5.02 9.40
C SER A 34 -9.27 5.50 10.43
N GLU A 35 -9.02 6.80 10.48
CA GLU A 35 -8.09 7.37 11.46
C GLU A 35 -8.56 7.10 12.90
N THR A 36 -7.65 6.77 13.83
CA THR A 36 -8.02 6.45 15.24
C THR A 36 -8.63 7.68 15.93
N SER A 37 -8.08 8.85 15.62
CA SER A 37 -8.63 10.17 15.92
C SER A 37 -8.09 11.18 14.91
N LYS A 38 -8.84 12.27 14.69
CA LYS A 38 -8.52 13.28 13.68
C LYS A 38 -7.10 13.83 13.85
N GLY A 39 -6.26 13.68 12.83
CA GLY A 39 -4.88 14.17 12.79
C GLY A 39 -3.87 13.33 13.58
N SER A 40 -4.24 12.14 14.06
CA SER A 40 -3.31 11.22 14.74
C SER A 40 -2.30 10.56 13.80
N GLY A 41 -2.61 10.44 12.51
CA GLY A 41 -1.81 9.69 11.52
C GLY A 41 -1.82 8.17 11.74
N ARG A 42 -2.63 7.67 12.68
CA ARG A 42 -2.83 6.24 12.97
C ARG A 42 -4.18 5.80 12.43
N TYR A 43 -4.29 4.57 11.96
CA TYR A 43 -5.51 4.07 11.33
C TYR A 43 -5.93 2.73 11.91
N HIS A 44 -7.22 2.58 12.20
CA HIS A 44 -7.86 1.29 12.40
C HIS A 44 -8.21 0.69 11.06
N ARG A 45 -7.90 -0.58 10.87
CA ARG A 45 -8.47 -1.38 9.79
C ARG A 45 -9.81 -1.96 10.27
N LEU A 46 -10.85 -1.72 9.49
CA LEU A 46 -12.22 -2.04 9.84
C LEU A 46 -12.86 -2.85 8.72
N GLU A 47 -13.81 -3.69 9.11
CA GLU A 47 -14.61 -4.49 8.19
C GLU A 47 -16.10 -4.20 8.39
N HIS A 48 -16.84 -4.17 7.29
CA HIS A 48 -18.29 -4.02 7.29
C HIS A 48 -18.91 -4.92 6.22
N LYS A 49 -20.03 -5.54 6.57
CA LYS A 49 -20.76 -6.41 5.65
C LYS A 49 -21.72 -5.60 4.79
N GLU A 50 -21.75 -5.87 3.50
CA GLU A 50 -22.72 -5.34 2.56
C GLU A 50 -23.34 -6.44 1.69
N SER A 51 -24.53 -6.16 1.18
CA SER A 51 -25.30 -7.03 0.27
C SER A 51 -25.51 -6.24 -1.02
N TRP A 52 -24.91 -6.69 -2.12
CA TRP A 52 -24.97 -5.99 -3.40
C TRP A 52 -25.78 -6.77 -4.43
N ASP A 53 -26.82 -6.13 -4.98
CA ASP A 53 -27.59 -6.64 -6.11
C ASP A 53 -26.67 -6.81 -7.34
N PRO A 54 -26.52 -8.04 -7.88
CA PRO A 54 -25.67 -8.30 -9.04
C PRO A 54 -26.06 -7.48 -10.27
N GLU A 55 -27.35 -7.25 -10.52
CA GLU A 55 -27.83 -6.51 -11.70
C GLU A 55 -27.50 -5.00 -11.61
N GLN A 56 -27.31 -4.48 -10.39
CA GLN A 56 -26.87 -3.11 -10.11
C GLN A 56 -25.35 -3.01 -9.88
N THR A 57 -24.60 -4.06 -10.20
CA THR A 57 -23.15 -4.16 -9.98
C THR A 57 -22.41 -4.37 -11.31
N ALA A 58 -21.24 -3.73 -11.44
CA ALA A 58 -20.32 -3.98 -12.56
C ALA A 58 -18.91 -4.32 -12.09
N ILE A 59 -18.22 -5.21 -12.82
CA ILE A 59 -16.77 -5.40 -12.69
C ILE A 59 -16.08 -4.71 -13.86
N ILE A 60 -15.15 -3.80 -13.58
CA ILE A 60 -14.29 -3.18 -14.59
C ILE A 60 -12.90 -3.82 -14.51
N VAL A 61 -12.47 -4.41 -15.62
CA VAL A 61 -11.17 -5.07 -15.78
C VAL A 61 -10.19 -4.06 -16.41
N CYS A 62 -9.35 -3.46 -15.56
CA CYS A 62 -8.42 -2.42 -15.96
C CYS A 62 -7.11 -3.00 -16.50
N ASP A 63 -6.80 -2.74 -17.77
CA ASP A 63 -5.45 -2.84 -18.32
C ASP A 63 -4.77 -4.23 -18.17
N VAL A 64 -5.54 -5.32 -18.09
CA VAL A 64 -5.02 -6.70 -18.04
C VAL A 64 -4.52 -7.13 -19.42
N TRP A 65 -3.39 -6.57 -19.85
CA TRP A 65 -2.86 -6.70 -21.21
C TRP A 65 -2.20 -8.05 -21.51
N ASP A 66 -1.96 -8.32 -22.79
CA ASP A 66 -1.27 -9.51 -23.28
C ASP A 66 0.24 -9.50 -23.06
N TYR A 67 0.87 -8.33 -23.02
CA TYR A 67 2.29 -8.15 -22.75
C TYR A 67 2.56 -6.86 -21.99
N HIS A 68 3.69 -6.80 -21.29
CA HIS A 68 4.18 -5.61 -20.62
C HIS A 68 5.70 -5.46 -20.79
N HIS A 69 6.23 -4.23 -20.64
CA HIS A 69 7.67 -3.99 -20.79
C HIS A 69 8.48 -4.60 -19.64
N CYS A 70 7.88 -4.68 -18.45
CA CYS A 70 8.39 -5.40 -17.28
C CYS A 70 7.96 -6.88 -17.36
N LEU A 71 8.94 -7.79 -17.42
CA LEU A 71 8.73 -9.24 -17.45
C LEU A 71 8.12 -9.75 -16.14
N ASN A 72 8.54 -9.21 -15.00
CA ASN A 72 8.00 -9.59 -13.70
C ASN A 72 6.53 -9.17 -13.55
N ALA A 73 6.10 -8.03 -14.13
CA ALA A 73 4.68 -7.66 -14.21
C ALA A 73 3.87 -8.66 -15.06
N VAL A 74 4.42 -9.14 -16.19
CA VAL A 74 3.79 -10.21 -16.98
C VAL A 74 3.65 -11.49 -16.15
N ARG A 75 4.74 -11.93 -15.49
CA ARG A 75 4.75 -13.14 -14.64
C ARG A 75 3.77 -13.06 -13.46
N ARG A 76 3.54 -11.86 -12.90
CA ARG A 76 2.55 -11.65 -11.83
C ARG A 76 1.12 -11.68 -12.38
N LEU A 77 0.85 -10.97 -13.47
CA LEU A 77 -0.45 -11.01 -14.16
C LEU A 77 -0.84 -12.45 -14.52
N GLU A 78 0.07 -13.22 -15.12
CA GLU A 78 -0.18 -14.61 -15.52
C GLU A 78 -0.54 -15.54 -14.35
N GLN A 79 -0.13 -15.22 -13.12
CA GLN A 79 -0.47 -16.02 -11.95
C GLN A 79 -1.91 -15.81 -11.49
N PHE A 80 -2.39 -14.55 -11.43
CA PHE A 80 -3.74 -14.27 -10.94
C PHE A 80 -4.79 -14.25 -12.07
N ALA A 81 -4.38 -14.10 -13.33
CA ALA A 81 -5.31 -14.01 -14.47
C ALA A 81 -6.29 -15.19 -14.58
N PRO A 82 -5.88 -16.47 -14.38
CA PRO A 82 -6.84 -17.58 -14.42
C PRO A 82 -7.93 -17.46 -13.34
N ARG A 83 -7.58 -16.99 -12.13
CA ARG A 83 -8.54 -16.78 -11.05
C ARG A 83 -9.41 -15.55 -11.30
N LEU A 84 -8.85 -14.49 -11.89
CA LEU A 84 -9.63 -13.35 -12.37
C LEU A 84 -10.64 -13.77 -13.44
N ASP A 85 -10.26 -14.59 -14.42
CA ASP A 85 -11.19 -15.12 -15.41
C ASP A 85 -12.32 -15.95 -14.77
N GLN A 86 -12.01 -16.76 -13.76
CA GLN A 86 -13.01 -17.47 -12.96
C GLN A 86 -13.95 -16.50 -12.24
N LEU A 87 -13.42 -15.45 -11.60
CA LEU A 87 -14.22 -14.41 -10.94
C LEU A 87 -15.20 -13.76 -11.92
N LEU A 88 -14.72 -13.37 -13.10
CA LEU A 88 -15.56 -12.73 -14.12
C LEU A 88 -16.65 -13.67 -14.64
N LYS A 89 -16.34 -14.95 -14.83
CA LYS A 89 -17.34 -15.97 -15.24
C LYS A 89 -18.41 -16.17 -14.17
N THR A 90 -18.03 -16.30 -12.90
CA THR A 90 -18.97 -16.44 -11.78
C THR A 90 -19.84 -15.19 -11.64
N ALA A 91 -19.24 -14.01 -11.62
CA ALA A 91 -19.96 -12.75 -11.49
C ALA A 91 -20.94 -12.54 -12.67
N ARG A 92 -20.51 -12.82 -13.90
CA ARG A 92 -21.37 -12.75 -15.09
C ARG A 92 -22.57 -13.70 -14.97
N ALA A 93 -22.36 -14.93 -14.50
CA ALA A 93 -23.44 -15.89 -14.29
C ALA A 93 -24.45 -15.46 -13.20
N GLN A 94 -24.03 -14.59 -12.28
CA GLN A 94 -24.89 -13.99 -11.26
C GLN A 94 -25.61 -12.72 -11.73
N GLY A 95 -25.33 -12.22 -12.95
CA GLY A 95 -25.97 -11.01 -13.49
C GLY A 95 -25.12 -9.74 -13.43
N VAL A 96 -23.87 -9.83 -12.95
CA VAL A 96 -22.95 -8.69 -12.88
C VAL A 96 -22.50 -8.26 -14.28
N THR A 97 -22.52 -6.95 -14.55
CA THR A 97 -22.07 -6.39 -15.82
C THR A 97 -20.53 -6.39 -15.89
N ILE A 98 -19.94 -6.99 -16.93
CA ILE A 98 -18.48 -7.00 -17.12
C ILE A 98 -18.05 -5.98 -18.17
N ILE A 99 -17.10 -5.12 -17.81
CA ILE A 99 -16.53 -4.09 -18.69
C ILE A 99 -15.02 -4.30 -18.79
N HIS A 100 -14.54 -4.67 -19.97
CA HIS A 100 -13.13 -4.78 -20.26
C HIS A 100 -12.56 -3.44 -20.72
N ALA A 101 -11.53 -2.96 -20.03
CA ALA A 101 -10.90 -1.69 -20.33
C ALA A 101 -9.39 -1.85 -20.62
N PRO A 102 -9.01 -2.53 -21.72
CA PRO A 102 -7.61 -2.66 -22.13
C PRO A 102 -7.15 -1.38 -22.84
N SER A 103 -6.72 -0.39 -22.06
CA SER A 103 -6.32 0.92 -22.59
C SER A 103 -5.19 0.80 -23.60
N ASP A 104 -5.11 1.76 -24.52
CA ASP A 104 -4.13 1.80 -25.62
C ASP A 104 -4.26 0.60 -26.61
N CYS A 105 -5.27 -0.28 -26.46
CA CYS A 105 -5.49 -1.46 -27.30
C CYS A 105 -6.77 -1.42 -28.16
N MET A 106 -7.53 -0.33 -28.11
CA MET A 106 -8.83 -0.22 -28.80
C MET A 106 -8.83 -0.52 -30.30
N PRO A 107 -7.77 -0.22 -31.09
CA PRO A 107 -7.74 -0.57 -32.51
C PRO A 107 -8.01 -2.06 -32.79
N THR A 108 -7.54 -2.96 -31.92
CA THR A 108 -7.76 -4.41 -32.03
C THR A 108 -9.23 -4.80 -31.91
N TYR A 109 -10.03 -4.00 -31.20
CA TYR A 109 -11.42 -4.30 -30.86
C TYR A 109 -12.45 -3.58 -31.73
N LYS A 110 -12.04 -2.81 -32.75
CA LYS A 110 -12.94 -1.98 -33.59
C LYS A 110 -14.14 -2.76 -34.15
N GLY A 111 -13.96 -4.02 -34.53
CA GLY A 111 -15.01 -4.90 -35.04
C GLY A 111 -15.61 -5.87 -34.03
N HIS A 112 -15.17 -5.84 -32.77
CA HIS A 112 -15.62 -6.78 -31.75
C HIS A 112 -17.05 -6.45 -31.28
N PRO A 113 -17.97 -7.42 -31.16
CA PRO A 113 -19.36 -7.16 -30.73
C PRO A 113 -19.46 -6.40 -29.42
N ALA A 114 -18.71 -6.78 -28.39
CA ALA A 114 -18.66 -6.07 -27.10
C ALA A 114 -18.19 -4.60 -27.20
N ARG A 115 -17.33 -4.27 -28.18
CA ARG A 115 -16.90 -2.88 -28.43
C ARG A 115 -18.00 -2.08 -29.13
N GLN A 116 -18.63 -2.68 -30.14
CA GLN A 116 -19.76 -2.06 -30.84
C GLN A 116 -20.93 -1.81 -29.88
N ARG A 117 -21.20 -2.77 -28.99
CA ARG A 117 -22.18 -2.64 -27.91
C ARG A 117 -21.91 -1.43 -27.03
N ALA A 118 -20.67 -1.27 -26.57
CA ALA A 118 -20.25 -0.10 -25.78
C ALA A 118 -20.47 1.24 -26.50
N GLN A 119 -20.17 1.31 -27.81
CA GLN A 119 -20.36 2.52 -28.61
C GLN A 119 -21.82 2.86 -28.89
N GLN A 120 -22.71 1.87 -28.87
CA GLN A 120 -24.13 2.03 -29.12
C GLN A 120 -24.93 2.37 -27.86
N VAL A 121 -24.33 2.29 -26.67
CA VAL A 121 -25.01 2.63 -25.43
C VAL A 121 -25.36 4.12 -25.41
N THR A 122 -26.65 4.40 -25.27
CA THR A 122 -27.17 5.74 -24.99
C THR A 122 -27.55 5.83 -23.52
N PHE A 123 -27.33 7.01 -22.93
CA PHE A 123 -27.73 7.32 -21.56
C PHE A 123 -28.07 8.80 -21.49
N ASN A 124 -29.30 9.11 -21.07
CA ASN A 124 -29.83 10.48 -21.04
C ASN A 124 -29.55 11.21 -19.72
N GLY A 125 -28.85 10.58 -18.78
CA GLY A 125 -28.46 11.21 -17.52
C GLY A 125 -27.17 12.03 -17.63
N PRO A 126 -26.81 12.75 -16.55
CA PRO A 126 -25.62 13.59 -16.55
C PRO A 126 -24.33 12.77 -16.69
N ILE A 127 -23.41 13.27 -17.51
CA ILE A 127 -22.04 12.81 -17.60
C ILE A 127 -21.18 13.71 -16.69
N PRO A 128 -20.46 13.16 -15.70
CA PRO A 128 -19.65 13.98 -14.81
C PRO A 128 -18.57 14.75 -15.56
N GLU A 129 -18.36 16.00 -15.15
CA GLU A 129 -17.33 16.84 -15.72
C GLU A 129 -15.94 16.19 -15.55
N GLY A 130 -15.17 16.14 -16.63
CA GLY A 130 -13.82 15.60 -16.60
C GLY A 130 -13.73 14.07 -16.47
N ILE A 131 -14.84 13.32 -16.58
CA ILE A 131 -14.84 11.85 -16.54
C ILE A 131 -13.92 11.22 -17.62
N GLU A 132 -13.73 11.90 -18.75
CA GLU A 132 -12.85 11.46 -19.85
C GLU A 132 -11.36 11.56 -19.52
N ASN A 133 -11.02 12.30 -18.46
CA ASN A 133 -9.64 12.58 -18.11
C ASN A 133 -9.10 11.56 -17.11
N TRP A 134 -7.77 11.40 -17.15
CA TRP A 134 -7.04 10.75 -16.08
C TRP A 134 -7.31 11.48 -14.75
N CYS A 135 -7.82 10.76 -13.74
CA CYS A 135 -8.10 11.31 -12.42
C CYS A 135 -7.04 10.87 -11.45
N SER A 136 -6.55 11.84 -10.72
CA SER A 136 -5.17 11.74 -10.39
C SER A 136 -4.88 11.94 -8.92
N LYS A 137 -5.79 12.70 -8.32
CA LYS A 137 -5.97 12.85 -6.90
C LYS A 137 -7.42 13.25 -6.71
N ILE A 138 -8.03 12.78 -5.64
CA ILE A 138 -9.34 13.25 -5.18
C ILE A 138 -9.18 14.01 -3.84
N PRO A 139 -10.15 14.83 -3.42
CA PRO A 139 -10.00 15.67 -2.22
C PRO A 139 -9.61 14.90 -0.96
N SER A 140 -10.11 13.68 -0.77
CA SER A 140 -9.79 12.82 0.36
C SER A 140 -8.32 12.36 0.41
N GLU A 141 -7.59 12.43 -0.69
CA GLU A 141 -6.15 12.14 -0.74
C GLU A 141 -5.28 13.37 -0.47
N GLU A 142 -5.84 14.58 -0.33
CA GLU A 142 -5.07 15.84 -0.31
C GLU A 142 -3.96 15.86 0.74
N GLN A 143 -4.24 15.33 1.93
CA GLN A 143 -3.31 15.26 3.06
C GLN A 143 -2.47 13.97 3.08
N ALA A 144 -2.70 13.04 2.13
CA ALA A 144 -1.98 11.79 2.06
C ALA A 144 -0.58 11.98 1.47
N VAL A 145 0.39 11.28 2.06
CA VAL A 145 1.69 11.03 1.45
C VAL A 145 1.56 9.80 0.57
N TYR A 146 1.90 9.92 -0.71
CA TYR A 146 1.86 8.79 -1.63
C TYR A 146 2.89 7.73 -1.20
N PRO A 147 2.52 6.45 -1.09
CA PRO A 147 3.29 5.51 -0.27
C PRO A 147 4.47 4.84 -0.99
N LEU A 148 4.67 5.11 -2.28
CA LEU A 148 5.76 4.56 -3.10
C LEU A 148 6.42 5.62 -3.97
N ASP A 149 7.72 5.46 -4.19
CA ASP A 149 8.43 6.15 -5.28
C ASP A 149 8.33 5.30 -6.55
N GLN A 150 7.44 5.71 -7.45
CA GLN A 150 7.24 5.10 -8.77
C GLN A 150 7.87 5.92 -9.90
N SER A 151 8.80 6.81 -9.56
CA SER A 151 9.47 7.71 -10.50
C SER A 151 10.28 7.00 -11.57
N ASP A 152 10.60 5.72 -11.39
CA ASP A 152 11.33 4.93 -12.37
C ASP A 152 10.44 4.02 -13.23
N GLY A 153 9.13 4.26 -13.21
CA GLY A 153 8.15 3.39 -13.87
C GLY A 153 7.84 2.12 -13.10
N GLY A 154 8.55 1.82 -11.99
CA GLY A 154 8.31 0.67 -11.14
C GLY A 154 8.84 -0.66 -11.68
N GLU A 155 9.77 -0.61 -12.65
CA GLU A 155 10.43 -1.78 -13.23
C GLU A 155 11.24 -2.55 -12.18
N ASP A 156 10.90 -3.83 -11.98
CA ASP A 156 11.53 -4.71 -10.99
C ASP A 156 12.21 -5.93 -11.61
N ASP A 157 12.41 -5.95 -12.92
CA ASP A 157 13.22 -6.94 -13.62
C ASP A 157 14.70 -6.89 -13.22
N ASP A 158 15.35 -8.05 -13.26
CA ASP A 158 16.81 -8.10 -13.34
C ASP A 158 17.28 -7.44 -14.66
N PRO A 159 18.32 -6.60 -14.67
CA PRO A 159 18.73 -5.88 -15.88
C PRO A 159 19.04 -6.77 -17.09
N GLU A 160 19.61 -7.96 -16.89
CA GLU A 160 19.90 -8.89 -17.98
C GLU A 160 18.63 -9.59 -18.47
N GLU A 161 17.73 -9.98 -17.55
CA GLU A 161 16.40 -10.48 -17.92
C GLU A 161 15.61 -9.43 -18.71
N HIS A 162 15.63 -8.17 -18.27
CA HIS A 162 14.96 -7.06 -18.94
C HIS A 162 15.47 -6.86 -20.38
N LYS A 163 16.80 -6.88 -20.56
CA LYS A 163 17.42 -6.76 -21.89
C LYS A 163 17.03 -7.92 -22.81
N ALA A 164 17.03 -9.16 -22.29
CA ALA A 164 16.61 -10.33 -23.04
C ALA A 164 15.11 -10.26 -23.40
N TRP A 165 14.28 -9.81 -22.46
CA TRP A 165 12.86 -9.61 -22.66
C TRP A 165 12.57 -8.55 -23.73
N ALA A 166 13.24 -7.41 -23.69
CA ALA A 166 13.12 -6.36 -24.70
C ALA A 166 13.51 -6.87 -26.09
N ALA A 167 14.55 -7.70 -26.21
CA ALA A 167 14.93 -8.34 -27.47
C ALA A 167 13.84 -9.32 -27.97
N LYS A 168 13.26 -10.12 -27.07
CA LYS A 168 12.13 -11.00 -27.38
C LYS A 168 10.93 -10.21 -27.89
N LEU A 169 10.56 -9.11 -27.23
CA LEU A 169 9.46 -8.24 -27.69
C LEU A 169 9.70 -7.69 -29.10
N LYS A 170 10.93 -7.25 -29.42
CA LYS A 170 11.28 -6.83 -30.79
C LYS A 170 11.10 -7.96 -31.80
N SER A 171 11.54 -9.17 -31.46
CA SER A 171 11.40 -10.34 -32.35
C SER A 171 9.94 -10.71 -32.63
N LEU A 172 9.01 -10.35 -31.72
CA LEU A 172 7.56 -10.49 -31.89
C LEU A 172 6.93 -9.32 -32.67
N GLY A 173 7.72 -8.39 -33.20
CA GLY A 173 7.21 -7.20 -33.89
C GLY A 173 6.59 -6.17 -32.97
N ARG A 174 6.87 -6.21 -31.66
CA ARG A 174 6.32 -5.29 -30.65
C ARG A 174 7.30 -4.18 -30.31
N ASN A 175 6.75 -3.02 -29.94
CA ASN A 175 7.53 -1.94 -29.33
C ASN A 175 7.89 -2.34 -27.89
N PRO A 176 9.17 -2.55 -27.52
CA PRO A 176 9.54 -3.00 -26.18
C PRO A 176 9.10 -2.06 -25.05
N SER A 177 8.90 -0.78 -25.35
CA SER A 177 8.49 0.21 -24.35
C SER A 177 6.97 0.25 -24.13
N LEU A 178 6.18 -0.22 -25.10
CA LEU A 178 4.72 -0.28 -25.07
C LEU A 178 4.26 -1.54 -25.83
N PRO A 179 4.54 -2.76 -25.30
CA PRO A 179 4.37 -3.98 -26.08
C PRO A 179 2.94 -4.48 -26.17
N TRP A 180 2.02 -4.03 -25.30
CA TRP A 180 0.64 -4.47 -25.29
C TRP A 180 -0.11 -4.07 -26.56
N GLN A 181 -0.99 -4.95 -27.03
CA GLN A 181 -1.86 -4.70 -28.19
C GLN A 181 -3.31 -5.10 -27.95
N LYS A 182 -3.57 -5.89 -26.91
CA LYS A 182 -4.89 -6.42 -26.54
C LYS A 182 -4.90 -6.87 -25.09
N GLN A 183 -6.08 -7.22 -24.58
CA GLN A 183 -6.25 -7.94 -23.32
C GLN A 183 -5.54 -9.31 -23.37
N SER A 184 -5.07 -9.75 -22.21
CA SER A 184 -4.50 -11.08 -22.01
C SER A 184 -5.44 -12.17 -22.54
N PRO A 185 -4.93 -13.16 -23.30
CA PRO A 185 -5.73 -14.28 -23.76
C PRO A 185 -6.19 -15.19 -22.60
N LEU A 186 -5.67 -15.00 -21.39
CA LEU A 186 -6.11 -15.70 -20.19
C LEU A 186 -7.44 -15.17 -19.65
N ILE A 187 -7.91 -14.01 -20.12
CA ILE A 187 -9.18 -13.41 -19.71
C ILE A 187 -10.19 -13.51 -20.85
N THR A 188 -11.25 -14.28 -20.63
CA THR A 188 -12.36 -14.45 -21.56
C THR A 188 -13.16 -13.16 -21.68
N ILE A 189 -13.37 -12.70 -22.92
CA ILE A 189 -14.35 -11.65 -23.24
C ILE A 189 -15.56 -12.34 -23.88
N ASP A 190 -16.72 -12.24 -23.25
CA ASP A 190 -17.98 -12.73 -23.79
C ASP A 190 -18.50 -11.74 -24.85
N SER A 191 -18.54 -12.18 -26.12
CA SER A 191 -18.98 -11.31 -27.21
C SER A 191 -20.45 -10.93 -27.14
N GLU A 192 -21.28 -11.75 -26.49
CA GLU A 192 -22.73 -11.55 -26.41
C GLU A 192 -23.10 -10.62 -25.26
N ASN A 193 -22.37 -10.69 -24.14
CA ASN A 193 -22.78 -10.06 -22.88
C ASN A 193 -21.87 -8.92 -22.42
N ASP A 194 -20.58 -8.95 -22.72
CA ASP A 194 -19.63 -7.99 -22.15
C ASP A 194 -19.57 -6.68 -22.94
N PHE A 195 -18.88 -5.70 -22.34
CA PHE A 195 -18.54 -4.41 -22.94
C PHE A 195 -17.02 -4.26 -23.05
N ILE A 196 -16.55 -3.55 -24.08
CA ILE A 196 -15.15 -3.13 -24.19
C ILE A 196 -15.08 -1.62 -24.37
N SER A 197 -14.44 -0.90 -23.45
CA SER A 197 -14.08 0.52 -23.62
C SER A 197 -12.99 0.93 -22.64
N ASP A 198 -12.07 1.78 -23.09
CA ASP A 198 -11.10 2.49 -22.25
C ASP A 198 -11.45 3.99 -22.06
N LYS A 199 -12.61 4.43 -22.55
CA LYS A 199 -13.06 5.82 -22.41
C LYS A 199 -14.01 6.00 -21.23
N GLY A 200 -13.72 7.00 -20.40
CA GLY A 200 -14.49 7.26 -19.18
C GLY A 200 -15.95 7.59 -19.42
N ASP A 201 -16.26 8.37 -20.47
CA ASP A 201 -17.63 8.74 -20.82
C ASP A 201 -18.45 7.53 -21.32
N GLU A 202 -17.88 6.69 -22.18
CA GLU A 202 -18.54 5.47 -22.65
C GLU A 202 -18.77 4.47 -21.51
N VAL A 203 -17.77 4.25 -20.64
CA VAL A 203 -17.93 3.43 -19.43
C VAL A 203 -19.04 4.01 -18.54
N TRP A 204 -19.05 5.32 -18.31
CA TRP A 204 -20.09 5.96 -17.50
C TRP A 204 -21.51 5.79 -18.10
N ARG A 205 -21.66 5.90 -19.43
CA ARG A 205 -22.94 5.63 -20.10
C ARG A 205 -23.38 4.17 -19.93
N ILE A 206 -22.46 3.20 -20.01
CA ILE A 206 -22.75 1.80 -19.72
C ILE A 206 -23.30 1.67 -18.30
N LEU A 207 -22.58 2.20 -17.29
CA LEU A 207 -23.01 2.16 -15.90
C LEU A 207 -24.39 2.81 -15.71
N GLY A 208 -24.61 3.98 -16.30
CA GLY A 208 -25.87 4.72 -16.21
C GLY A 208 -27.05 4.00 -16.87
N SER A 209 -26.86 3.49 -18.09
CA SER A 209 -27.91 2.80 -18.86
C SER A 209 -28.43 1.52 -18.20
N ARG A 210 -27.60 0.87 -17.38
CA ARG A 210 -27.93 -0.37 -16.67
C ARG A 210 -28.26 -0.14 -15.20
N GLY A 211 -28.36 1.12 -14.75
CA GLY A 211 -28.69 1.43 -13.34
C GLY A 211 -27.62 0.98 -12.34
N ILE A 212 -26.36 0.82 -12.78
CA ILE A 212 -25.27 0.34 -11.93
C ILE A 212 -24.97 1.36 -10.83
N LYS A 213 -25.04 0.90 -9.58
CA LYS A 213 -24.68 1.66 -8.38
C LYS A 213 -23.32 1.26 -7.85
N ASN A 214 -22.98 -0.02 -7.98
CA ASN A 214 -21.80 -0.63 -7.38
C ASN A 214 -20.76 -0.97 -8.46
N VAL A 215 -19.50 -0.64 -8.20
CA VAL A 215 -18.38 -0.90 -9.12
C VAL A 215 -17.30 -1.67 -8.38
N ILE A 216 -16.98 -2.85 -8.89
CA ILE A 216 -15.84 -3.64 -8.48
C ILE A 216 -14.72 -3.38 -9.50
N LEU A 217 -13.58 -2.86 -9.06
CA LEU A 217 -12.42 -2.65 -9.91
C LEU A 217 -11.35 -3.71 -9.65
N THR A 218 -10.71 -4.18 -10.72
CA THR A 218 -9.58 -5.13 -10.68
C THR A 218 -8.67 -4.84 -11.87
N GLY A 219 -7.45 -5.35 -11.86
CA GLY A 219 -6.48 -5.11 -12.94
C GLY A 219 -5.07 -4.82 -12.44
N VAL A 220 -4.21 -4.36 -13.34
CA VAL A 220 -2.78 -4.13 -13.04
C VAL A 220 -2.42 -2.66 -12.99
N HIS A 221 -1.25 -2.42 -12.43
CA HIS A 221 -0.71 -1.11 -12.09
C HIS A 221 -1.63 -0.40 -11.11
N THR A 222 -1.88 -1.02 -9.96
CA THR A 222 -2.80 -0.52 -8.92
C THR A 222 -2.51 0.94 -8.58
N ASN A 223 -1.23 1.29 -8.45
CA ASN A 223 -0.72 2.62 -8.19
C ASN A 223 -0.90 3.65 -9.33
N MET A 224 -1.27 3.20 -10.53
CA MET A 224 -1.38 4.05 -11.70
C MET A 224 -2.74 3.88 -12.36
N CYS A 225 -2.92 2.80 -13.13
CA CYS A 225 -4.05 2.66 -14.07
C CYS A 225 -5.37 2.41 -13.33
N VAL A 226 -5.40 1.42 -12.44
CA VAL A 226 -6.56 1.10 -11.59
C VAL A 226 -7.01 2.33 -10.79
N LEU A 227 -6.06 3.11 -10.27
CA LEU A 227 -6.38 4.34 -9.55
C LEU A 227 -6.89 5.45 -10.47
N GLY A 228 -6.19 5.70 -11.58
CA GLY A 228 -6.26 6.99 -12.25
C GLY A 228 -6.76 7.03 -13.68
N ARG A 229 -7.06 5.89 -14.32
CA ARG A 229 -7.73 5.89 -15.62
C ARG A 229 -9.07 6.64 -15.54
N PRO A 230 -9.61 7.13 -16.68
CA PRO A 230 -10.94 7.74 -16.78
C PRO A 230 -12.08 6.92 -16.17
N PHE A 231 -11.89 5.60 -16.05
CA PHE A 231 -12.81 4.64 -15.44
C PHE A 231 -12.30 4.06 -14.10
N GLY A 232 -11.18 4.57 -13.59
CA GLY A 232 -10.50 4.06 -12.40
C GLY A 232 -11.16 4.44 -11.07
N LEU A 233 -10.61 3.93 -9.97
CA LEU A 233 -11.17 4.05 -8.61
C LEU A 233 -11.48 5.51 -8.24
N ARG A 234 -10.57 6.43 -8.55
CA ARG A 234 -10.74 7.86 -8.22
C ARG A 234 -11.93 8.48 -8.93
N GLN A 235 -12.11 8.18 -10.22
CA GLN A 235 -13.26 8.68 -10.99
C GLN A 235 -14.56 8.09 -10.46
N MET A 236 -14.59 6.79 -10.15
CA MET A 236 -15.79 6.14 -9.65
C MET A 236 -16.17 6.65 -8.26
N ALA A 237 -15.20 6.78 -7.35
CA ALA A 237 -15.41 7.28 -6.00
C ALA A 237 -15.87 8.74 -5.99
N GLN A 238 -15.16 9.64 -6.67
CA GLN A 238 -15.49 11.08 -6.62
C GLN A 238 -16.85 11.41 -7.25
N ASN A 239 -17.31 10.58 -8.19
CA ASN A 239 -18.59 10.75 -8.88
C ASN A 239 -19.72 9.91 -8.26
N GLY A 240 -19.52 9.40 -7.04
CA GLY A 240 -20.60 8.86 -6.20
C GLY A 240 -21.01 7.42 -6.49
N LYS A 241 -20.15 6.59 -7.10
CA LYS A 241 -20.36 5.14 -7.17
C LYS A 241 -19.91 4.49 -5.85
N ASN A 242 -20.61 3.42 -5.44
CA ASN A 242 -20.11 2.52 -4.40
C ASN A 242 -19.00 1.69 -5.03
N VAL A 243 -17.75 2.03 -4.77
CA VAL A 243 -16.62 1.37 -5.45
C VAL A 243 -15.78 0.56 -4.48
N VAL A 244 -15.31 -0.61 -4.93
CA VAL A 244 -14.34 -1.43 -4.21
C VAL A 244 -13.24 -1.91 -5.14
N LEU A 245 -12.04 -2.13 -4.59
CA LEU A 245 -10.95 -2.85 -5.27
C LEU A 245 -10.95 -4.33 -4.86
N VAL A 246 -10.74 -5.24 -5.82
CA VAL A 246 -10.40 -6.64 -5.54
C VAL A 246 -8.91 -6.73 -5.18
N ARG A 247 -8.58 -6.68 -3.89
CA ARG A 247 -7.21 -6.47 -3.39
C ARG A 247 -6.25 -7.64 -3.64
N ASP A 248 -6.76 -8.86 -3.83
CA ASP A 248 -5.97 -10.06 -4.11
C ASP A 248 -5.83 -10.36 -5.61
N LEU A 249 -6.55 -9.64 -6.49
CA LEU A 249 -6.44 -9.75 -7.94
C LEU A 249 -5.98 -8.42 -8.56
N THR A 250 -4.87 -7.89 -8.04
CA THR A 250 -4.25 -6.67 -8.54
C THR A 250 -2.73 -6.71 -8.34
N ASP A 251 -2.02 -5.86 -9.09
CA ASP A 251 -0.57 -5.74 -9.01
C ASP A 251 -0.12 -4.30 -9.18
N THR A 252 0.88 -3.89 -8.42
CA THR A 252 1.44 -2.54 -8.44
C THR A 252 2.72 -2.50 -9.28
N MET A 253 2.99 -1.42 -10.01
CA MET A 253 4.33 -1.21 -10.60
C MET A 253 5.25 -0.57 -9.56
N TYR A 254 6.15 -1.36 -8.98
CA TYR A 254 7.07 -0.90 -7.93
C TYR A 254 8.42 -1.62 -8.00
N ASN A 255 9.49 -0.82 -8.07
CA ASN A 255 10.86 -1.28 -7.97
C ASN A 255 11.30 -1.35 -6.49
N PRO A 256 11.63 -2.52 -5.93
CA PRO A 256 12.13 -2.67 -4.56
C PRO A 256 13.42 -1.90 -4.23
N GLN A 257 14.16 -1.43 -5.24
CA GLN A 257 15.32 -0.54 -5.09
C GLN A 257 14.94 0.94 -4.94
N ARG A 258 13.66 1.28 -4.98
CA ARG A 258 13.13 2.62 -4.74
C ARG A 258 12.44 2.70 -3.39
N TRP A 259 12.33 3.91 -2.86
CA TRP A 259 11.64 4.15 -1.60
C TRP A 259 10.22 3.57 -1.63
N PRO A 260 9.77 2.85 -0.57
CA PRO A 260 10.37 2.75 0.77
C PRO A 260 11.37 1.59 0.98
N TYR A 261 11.94 1.03 -0.09
CA TYR A 261 12.93 -0.05 -0.07
C TYR A 261 12.39 -1.33 0.58
N VAL A 262 11.14 -1.67 0.25
CA VAL A 262 10.45 -2.86 0.76
C VAL A 262 10.35 -3.92 -0.33
N SER A 263 9.88 -5.12 0.00
CA SER A 263 9.57 -6.11 -1.03
C SER A 263 8.51 -5.58 -2.01
N HIS A 264 8.46 -6.13 -3.22
CA HIS A 264 7.42 -5.76 -4.18
C HIS A 264 6.01 -5.93 -3.60
N PHE A 265 5.76 -7.05 -2.92
CA PHE A 265 4.46 -7.36 -2.31
C PHE A 265 4.09 -6.40 -1.18
N THR A 266 5.07 -5.97 -0.38
CA THR A 266 4.84 -4.90 0.61
C THR A 266 4.50 -3.58 -0.09
N GLY A 267 5.10 -3.29 -1.24
CA GLY A 267 4.72 -2.14 -2.06
C GLY A 267 3.25 -2.20 -2.49
N ASN A 268 2.78 -3.38 -2.91
CA ASN A 268 1.37 -3.60 -3.23
C ASN A 268 0.46 -3.39 -2.00
N ASP A 269 0.82 -3.94 -0.84
CA ASP A 269 0.09 -3.77 0.43
C ASP A 269 -0.04 -2.28 0.82
N LEU A 270 1.01 -1.49 0.60
CA LEU A 270 1.03 -0.06 0.89
C LEU A 270 0.07 0.73 0.01
N ILE A 271 -0.06 0.38 -1.27
CA ILE A 271 -1.02 0.99 -2.19
C ILE A 271 -2.45 0.59 -1.84
N ILE A 272 -2.68 -0.68 -1.51
CA ILE A 272 -3.97 -1.15 -0.98
C ILE A 272 -4.33 -0.37 0.28
N SER A 273 -3.39 -0.20 1.22
CA SER A 273 -3.61 0.59 2.43
C SER A 273 -3.92 2.06 2.13
N HIS A 274 -3.30 2.67 1.12
CA HIS A 274 -3.61 4.04 0.69
C HIS A 274 -5.04 4.14 0.14
N ILE A 275 -5.46 3.17 -0.67
CA ILE A 275 -6.82 3.08 -1.21
C ILE A 275 -7.85 2.97 -0.07
N GLU A 276 -7.62 2.07 0.89
CA GLU A 276 -8.50 1.84 2.03
C GLU A 276 -8.67 3.06 2.94
N LYS A 277 -7.64 3.92 3.01
CA LYS A 277 -7.64 5.14 3.84
C LYS A 277 -8.37 6.30 3.19
N PHE A 278 -8.18 6.46 1.88
CA PHE A 278 -8.46 7.75 1.24
C PHE A 278 -9.39 7.66 0.05
N ILE A 279 -9.69 6.47 -0.49
CA ILE A 279 -10.43 6.36 -1.75
C ILE A 279 -11.67 5.51 -1.58
N CYS A 280 -11.51 4.24 -1.21
CA CYS A 280 -12.62 3.31 -1.14
C CYS A 280 -12.26 2.02 -0.38
N PRO A 281 -13.26 1.25 0.08
CA PRO A 281 -13.03 -0.07 0.66
C PRO A 281 -12.49 -1.09 -0.36
N THR A 282 -12.06 -2.25 0.13
CA THR A 282 -11.59 -3.38 -0.69
C THR A 282 -12.29 -4.68 -0.34
N ILE A 283 -12.34 -5.60 -1.29
CA ILE A 283 -12.84 -6.98 -1.13
C ILE A 283 -11.80 -7.96 -1.67
N THR A 284 -11.99 -9.24 -1.39
CA THR A 284 -11.18 -10.33 -1.98
C THR A 284 -12.02 -11.25 -2.83
N SER A 285 -11.34 -11.90 -3.78
CA SER A 285 -12.00 -12.72 -4.79
C SER A 285 -12.70 -13.95 -4.22
N ASP A 286 -12.25 -14.48 -3.07
CA ASP A 286 -12.88 -15.59 -2.35
C ASP A 286 -14.28 -15.25 -1.83
N GLN A 287 -14.61 -13.97 -1.63
CA GLN A 287 -15.94 -13.56 -1.21
C GLN A 287 -17.00 -13.84 -2.28
N ILE A 288 -16.59 -13.93 -3.56
CA ILE A 288 -17.47 -14.29 -4.70
C ILE A 288 -17.20 -15.73 -5.15
N LEU A 289 -15.95 -16.19 -5.12
CA LEU A 289 -15.56 -17.52 -5.61
C LEU A 289 -15.64 -18.64 -4.56
N GLY A 290 -15.65 -18.30 -3.28
CA GLY A 290 -15.33 -19.21 -2.18
C GLY A 290 -13.85 -19.59 -2.11
N GLY A 291 -13.52 -20.45 -1.13
CA GLY A 291 -12.15 -20.91 -0.90
C GLY A 291 -11.26 -19.87 -0.21
N ASP A 292 -9.98 -19.86 -0.57
CA ASP A 292 -8.98 -18.97 0.02
C ASP A 292 -8.70 -17.74 -0.86
N GLU A 293 -8.22 -16.65 -0.24
CA GLU A 293 -7.70 -15.46 -0.93
C GLU A 293 -6.54 -15.84 -1.88
N PHE A 294 -6.39 -15.13 -3.00
CA PHE A 294 -5.23 -15.32 -3.86
C PHE A 294 -3.95 -14.79 -3.21
N VAL A 295 -2.87 -15.58 -3.28
CA VAL A 295 -1.52 -15.17 -2.85
C VAL A 295 -0.52 -15.49 -3.96
N PHE A 296 0.34 -14.53 -4.30
CA PHE A 296 1.41 -14.75 -5.27
C PHE A 296 2.36 -15.85 -4.79
N LYS A 297 2.79 -16.73 -5.70
CA LYS A 297 3.68 -17.86 -5.36
C LYS A 297 4.99 -17.44 -4.70
N LYS A 298 5.47 -16.23 -5.01
CA LYS A 298 6.72 -15.68 -4.48
C LYS A 298 6.52 -14.81 -3.21
N ASP A 299 5.29 -14.62 -2.74
CA ASP A 299 5.03 -13.95 -1.48
C ASP A 299 5.04 -14.98 -0.34
N ASP A 300 6.22 -15.20 0.23
CA ASP A 300 6.47 -16.13 1.34
C ASP A 300 6.60 -15.40 2.69
N ARG A 301 6.21 -14.13 2.73
CA ARG A 301 6.36 -13.29 3.93
C ARG A 301 5.41 -13.78 5.03
N PRO A 302 5.90 -14.16 6.22
CA PRO A 302 5.03 -14.38 7.37
C PRO A 302 4.28 -13.09 7.75
N HIS A 303 3.04 -13.26 8.21
CA HIS A 303 2.19 -12.19 8.68
C HIS A 303 2.47 -11.86 10.16
N LEU A 304 3.03 -10.67 10.40
CA LEU A 304 3.23 -10.08 11.72
C LEU A 304 2.11 -9.09 12.05
N VAL A 305 1.38 -9.36 13.13
CA VAL A 305 0.46 -8.38 13.73
C VAL A 305 1.12 -7.72 14.93
N ILE A 306 1.19 -6.39 14.92
CA ILE A 306 1.72 -5.59 16.03
C ILE A 306 0.55 -4.92 16.76
N ILE A 307 0.27 -5.36 17.99
CA ILE A 307 -0.81 -4.83 18.83
C ILE A 307 -0.26 -3.81 19.82
N MET A 308 -0.64 -2.55 19.63
CA MET A 308 -0.21 -1.39 20.41
C MET A 308 -1.38 -0.81 21.19
N ALA A 309 -1.37 -1.04 22.51
CA ALA A 309 -2.37 -0.57 23.43
C ALA A 309 -1.74 -0.22 24.79
N GLU A 310 -0.63 0.50 24.76
CA GLU A 310 -0.03 1.11 25.96
C GLU A 310 -0.02 2.65 25.81
N GLN A 311 0.28 3.37 26.89
CA GLN A 311 0.18 4.85 26.97
C GLN A 311 1.39 5.44 27.73
N GLU A 312 2.42 4.65 27.99
CA GLU A 312 3.56 5.01 28.84
C GLU A 312 4.84 5.22 28.03
N TYR A 313 5.03 4.47 26.95
CA TYR A 313 6.32 4.39 26.24
C TYR A 313 6.23 4.80 24.76
N GLU A 314 5.10 5.39 24.35
CA GLU A 314 4.86 5.90 22.99
C GLU A 314 5.14 4.86 21.90
N THR A 315 4.85 3.57 22.18
CA THR A 315 5.14 2.48 21.25
C THR A 315 4.28 2.57 19.99
N GLU A 316 3.15 3.28 20.05
CA GLU A 316 2.34 3.63 18.90
C GLU A 316 3.02 4.60 17.92
N LYS A 317 4.20 5.15 18.27
CA LYS A 317 5.08 5.90 17.37
C LYS A 317 6.33 5.12 17.00
N SER A 318 6.98 4.47 17.98
CA SER A 318 8.28 3.81 17.76
C SER A 318 8.15 2.49 16.98
N LEU A 319 7.14 1.66 17.27
CA LEU A 319 6.95 0.39 16.58
C LEU A 319 6.55 0.54 15.11
N PRO A 320 5.63 1.44 14.71
CA PRO A 320 5.34 1.67 13.29
C PRO A 320 6.57 2.11 12.50
N LYS A 321 7.38 3.02 13.07
CA LYS A 321 8.64 3.45 12.45
C LYS A 321 9.61 2.27 12.33
N PHE A 322 9.83 1.53 13.40
CA PHE A 322 10.70 0.36 13.40
C PHE A 322 10.27 -0.68 12.35
N ALA A 323 8.98 -0.98 12.26
CA ALA A 323 8.44 -1.93 11.30
C ALA A 323 8.65 -1.47 9.85
N ALA A 324 8.33 -0.20 9.56
CA ALA A 324 8.52 0.39 8.24
C ALA A 324 9.99 0.37 7.79
N GLU A 325 10.92 0.64 8.72
CA GLU A 325 12.36 0.71 8.42
C GLU A 325 13.04 -0.68 8.32
N ASN A 326 12.50 -1.71 8.98
CA ASN A 326 13.26 -2.96 9.18
C ASN A 326 12.54 -4.26 8.79
N LEU A 327 11.21 -4.26 8.62
CA LEU A 327 10.44 -5.50 8.46
C LEU A 327 9.82 -5.68 7.08
N GLY A 328 9.58 -4.60 6.34
CA GLY A 328 8.86 -4.62 5.06
C GLY A 328 9.52 -5.43 3.93
N LYS A 329 10.73 -5.98 4.10
CA LYS A 329 11.32 -6.92 3.13
C LYS A 329 10.95 -8.38 3.41
N ALA A 330 10.67 -8.73 4.66
CA ALA A 330 10.54 -10.11 5.11
C ALA A 330 9.17 -10.44 5.71
N PHE A 331 8.38 -9.43 6.07
CA PHE A 331 7.09 -9.59 6.72
C PHE A 331 6.00 -8.82 6.00
N ARG A 332 4.80 -9.41 5.97
CA ARG A 332 3.55 -8.65 5.85
C ARG A 332 3.23 -8.12 7.24
N VAL A 333 3.13 -6.80 7.41
CA VAL A 333 2.95 -6.19 8.73
C VAL A 333 1.60 -5.49 8.85
N SER A 334 0.82 -5.89 9.85
CA SER A 334 -0.42 -5.24 10.23
C SER A 334 -0.25 -4.52 11.58
N LEU A 335 -0.61 -3.23 11.61
CA LEU A 335 -0.51 -2.38 12.79
C LEU A 335 -1.89 -2.21 13.41
N VAL A 336 -2.06 -2.62 14.67
CA VAL A 336 -3.33 -2.58 15.38
C VAL A 336 -3.18 -1.69 16.61
N PHE A 337 -3.99 -0.64 16.67
CA PHE A 337 -3.98 0.35 17.74
C PHE A 337 -5.19 0.21 18.65
N ALA A 338 -5.05 0.58 19.92
CA ALA A 338 -6.19 0.80 20.80
C ALA A 338 -7.09 1.95 20.30
N ASP A 339 -8.36 1.90 20.68
CA ASP A 339 -9.29 3.01 20.51
C ASP A 339 -8.87 4.20 21.40
N ASP A 340 -8.82 5.40 20.81
CA ASP A 340 -8.40 6.62 21.51
C ASP A 340 -9.42 7.08 22.56
N LYS A 341 -10.68 6.64 22.46
CA LYS A 341 -11.78 7.01 23.36
C LYS A 341 -12.14 5.90 24.35
N GLU A 342 -11.91 4.64 23.99
CA GLU A 342 -12.18 3.48 24.84
C GLU A 342 -10.92 2.65 25.08
N ARG A 343 -10.30 2.84 26.26
CA ARG A 343 -9.04 2.19 26.62
C ARG A 343 -9.12 0.66 26.56
N ASN A 344 -10.25 0.04 26.80
CA ASN A 344 -10.34 -1.42 26.81
C ASN A 344 -10.71 -2.01 25.44
N LYS A 345 -10.80 -1.21 24.38
CA LYS A 345 -11.14 -1.66 23.03
C LYS A 345 -9.95 -1.56 22.09
N ILE A 346 -9.78 -2.58 21.26
CA ILE A 346 -8.76 -2.64 20.22
C ILE A 346 -9.46 -2.95 18.88
N PRO A 347 -9.92 -1.93 18.13
CA PRO A 347 -10.58 -2.15 16.85
C PRO A 347 -9.63 -2.79 15.81
N GLY A 348 -10.10 -3.80 15.09
CA GLY A 348 -9.31 -4.54 14.09
C GLY A 348 -8.42 -5.63 14.69
N ILE A 349 -8.66 -6.04 15.94
CA ILE A 349 -7.89 -7.14 16.57
C ILE A 349 -8.14 -8.49 15.91
N GLU A 350 -9.22 -8.63 15.16
CA GLU A 350 -9.61 -9.81 14.37
C GLU A 350 -8.51 -10.23 13.38
N GLU A 351 -7.69 -9.29 12.93
CA GLU A 351 -6.48 -9.52 12.11
C GLU A 351 -5.52 -10.57 12.72
N ILE A 352 -5.60 -10.81 14.03
CA ILE A 352 -4.81 -11.84 14.73
C ILE A 352 -5.12 -13.28 14.25
N GLU A 353 -6.32 -13.53 13.71
CA GLU A 353 -6.70 -14.88 13.29
C GLU A 353 -5.80 -15.41 12.17
N ASP A 354 -5.44 -14.52 11.23
CA ASP A 354 -4.58 -14.81 10.08
C ASP A 354 -3.10 -14.49 10.32
N ALA A 355 -2.71 -14.21 11.57
CA ALA A 355 -1.32 -13.88 11.91
C ALA A 355 -0.46 -15.14 12.05
N ASP A 356 0.79 -15.07 11.60
CA ASP A 356 1.82 -16.09 11.83
C ASP A 356 2.60 -15.81 13.13
N LEU A 357 2.82 -14.54 13.46
CA LEU A 357 3.33 -14.12 14.77
C LEU A 357 2.65 -12.83 15.25
N VAL A 358 2.60 -12.63 16.57
CA VAL A 358 2.08 -11.39 17.18
C VAL A 358 3.10 -10.73 18.07
N LEU A 359 3.27 -9.42 17.92
CA LEU A 359 3.99 -8.57 18.87
C LEU A 359 3.00 -7.82 19.76
N PHE A 360 3.10 -7.99 21.08
CA PHE A 360 2.32 -7.23 22.05
C PHE A 360 3.13 -6.08 22.65
N SER A 361 2.53 -4.89 22.61
CA SER A 361 2.87 -3.72 23.44
C SER A 361 1.58 -3.19 24.06
N VAL A 362 1.15 -3.83 25.15
CA VAL A 362 -0.16 -3.62 25.78
C VAL A 362 0.04 -3.47 27.27
N ARG A 363 -0.68 -2.53 27.91
CA ARG A 363 -0.49 -2.24 29.34
C ARG A 363 -1.77 -2.22 30.14
N ARG A 364 -1.91 -3.18 31.07
CA ARG A 364 -2.95 -3.20 32.12
C ARG A 364 -4.35 -2.91 31.60
N ARG A 365 -4.81 -3.68 30.61
CA ARG A 365 -6.13 -3.53 30.00
C ARG A 365 -6.91 -4.82 30.18
N VAL A 366 -8.22 -4.67 30.31
CA VAL A 366 -9.14 -5.78 30.04
C VAL A 366 -9.68 -5.60 28.65
N LEU A 367 -10.15 -6.67 28.02
CA LEU A 367 -10.76 -6.58 26.69
C LEU A 367 -12.19 -7.12 26.72
N PRO A 368 -13.08 -6.70 25.80
CA PRO A 368 -14.34 -7.38 25.58
C PRO A 368 -14.09 -8.87 25.42
N LYS A 369 -14.97 -9.71 26.00
CA LYS A 369 -14.77 -11.17 26.03
C LYS A 369 -14.43 -11.77 24.67
N LYS A 370 -15.05 -11.26 23.59
CA LYS A 370 -14.75 -11.68 22.21
C LYS A 370 -13.30 -11.40 21.81
N GLN A 371 -12.80 -10.19 22.07
CA GLN A 371 -11.41 -9.81 21.75
C GLN A 371 -10.40 -10.60 22.60
N MET A 372 -10.67 -10.81 23.89
CA MET A 372 -9.82 -11.67 24.73
C MET A 372 -9.79 -13.12 24.24
N ALA A 373 -10.93 -13.64 23.76
CA ALA A 373 -11.01 -14.99 23.23
C ALA A 373 -10.16 -15.19 21.97
N LEU A 374 -10.07 -14.19 21.09
CA LEU A 374 -9.19 -14.21 19.92
C LEU A 374 -7.71 -14.37 20.32
N ILE A 375 -7.25 -13.59 21.32
CA ILE A 375 -5.88 -13.68 21.84
C ILE A 375 -5.63 -15.05 22.48
N LYS A 376 -6.54 -15.55 23.31
CA LYS A 376 -6.41 -16.87 23.95
C LYS A 376 -6.38 -17.99 22.91
N LYS A 377 -7.24 -17.94 21.88
CA LYS A 377 -7.28 -18.89 20.75
C LYS A 377 -5.95 -18.87 19.99
N TYR A 378 -5.43 -17.68 19.68
CA TYR A 378 -4.15 -17.50 19.01
C TYR A 378 -2.99 -18.15 19.78
N VAL A 379 -2.87 -17.85 21.08
CA VAL A 379 -1.82 -18.41 21.93
C VAL A 379 -1.98 -19.94 22.03
N ALA A 380 -3.19 -20.42 22.33
CA ALA A 380 -3.47 -21.84 22.49
C ALA A 380 -3.21 -22.68 21.23
N ALA A 381 -3.23 -22.06 20.04
CA ALA A 381 -2.83 -22.68 18.78
C ALA A 381 -1.30 -22.88 18.65
N GLY A 382 -0.51 -22.59 19.69
CA GLY A 382 0.95 -22.72 19.66
C GLY A 382 1.64 -21.66 18.80
N LYS A 383 0.94 -20.58 18.43
CA LYS A 383 1.51 -19.56 17.55
C LYS A 383 2.54 -18.67 18.29
N PRO A 384 3.64 -18.26 17.62
CA PRO A 384 4.69 -17.43 18.21
C PRO A 384 4.24 -16.08 18.76
N VAL A 385 4.82 -15.66 19.89
CA VAL A 385 4.52 -14.35 20.50
C VAL A 385 5.78 -13.59 20.87
N VAL A 386 5.86 -12.33 20.46
CA VAL A 386 6.87 -11.36 20.89
C VAL A 386 6.26 -10.36 21.87
N GLY A 387 6.95 -10.05 22.95
CA GLY A 387 6.51 -9.05 23.93
C GLY A 387 7.59 -8.02 24.21
N ILE A 388 7.20 -6.75 24.32
CA ILE A 388 8.08 -5.70 24.80
C ILE A 388 7.47 -4.99 26.01
N ARG A 389 8.32 -4.49 26.91
CA ARG A 389 7.92 -3.65 28.05
C ARG A 389 6.68 -4.19 28.78
N THR A 390 5.56 -3.48 28.65
CA THR A 390 4.32 -3.70 29.40
C THR A 390 3.58 -4.98 29.03
N ALA A 391 4.01 -5.70 27.98
CA ALA A 391 3.47 -6.99 27.61
C ALA A 391 3.47 -8.01 28.77
N SER A 392 4.41 -7.90 29.72
CA SER A 392 4.47 -8.72 30.95
C SER A 392 3.34 -8.44 31.94
N HIS A 393 2.50 -7.45 31.68
CA HIS A 393 1.31 -7.15 32.47
C HIS A 393 0.22 -6.55 31.58
N ALA A 394 0.12 -7.06 30.35
CA ALA A 394 -0.80 -6.60 29.32
C ALA A 394 -2.26 -6.66 29.77
N PHE A 395 -2.68 -7.83 30.26
CA PHE A 395 -4.09 -8.15 30.47
C PHE A 395 -4.47 -8.30 31.95
N SER A 396 -3.85 -7.51 32.84
CA SER A 396 -4.11 -7.54 34.29
C SER A 396 -4.46 -6.16 34.83
N LEU A 397 -5.45 -6.07 35.73
CA LEU A 397 -5.84 -4.83 36.39
C LEU A 397 -5.18 -4.60 37.76
N ARG A 398 -4.12 -5.35 38.09
CA ARG A 398 -3.39 -5.24 39.37
C ARG A 398 -4.34 -5.39 40.58
N GLY A 399 -4.89 -6.60 40.73
CA GLY A 399 -5.72 -6.97 41.89
C GLY A 399 -7.16 -6.42 41.85
N LYS A 400 -7.65 -6.01 40.68
CA LYS A 400 -9.04 -5.62 40.47
C LYS A 400 -9.73 -6.58 39.53
N GLU A 401 -11.02 -6.81 39.76
CA GLU A 401 -11.86 -7.61 38.89
C GLU A 401 -12.21 -6.88 37.58
N PRO A 402 -12.35 -7.60 36.45
CA PRO A 402 -12.82 -7.02 35.20
C PRO A 402 -14.30 -6.58 35.32
N PRO A 403 -14.69 -5.43 34.73
CA PRO A 403 -16.09 -5.04 34.63
C PRO A 403 -16.91 -6.03 33.80
N LYS A 404 -18.24 -6.02 33.99
CA LYS A 404 -19.17 -6.90 33.27
C LYS A 404 -18.97 -6.76 31.75
N GLY A 405 -18.85 -7.89 31.05
CA GLY A 405 -18.65 -7.95 29.59
C GLY A 405 -17.19 -7.94 29.14
N TYR A 406 -16.26 -7.68 30.06
CA TYR A 406 -14.82 -7.73 29.82
C TYR A 406 -14.20 -8.99 30.43
N ALA A 407 -12.99 -9.31 29.99
CA ALA A 407 -12.16 -10.36 30.53
C ALA A 407 -10.72 -9.86 30.68
N ASP A 408 -10.08 -10.29 31.75
CA ASP A 408 -8.65 -10.18 31.98
C ASP A 408 -7.95 -11.53 31.69
N TRP A 409 -6.63 -11.51 31.81
CA TRP A 409 -5.78 -12.69 31.80
C TRP A 409 -4.52 -12.40 32.66
N PRO A 410 -4.64 -12.47 34.00
CA PRO A 410 -3.55 -12.17 34.92
C PRO A 410 -2.32 -13.07 34.72
N GLU A 411 -2.52 -14.32 34.32
CA GLU A 411 -1.47 -15.33 34.11
C GLU A 411 -0.78 -15.19 32.73
N PHE A 412 -1.11 -14.17 31.94
CA PHE A 412 -0.57 -13.99 30.59
C PHE A 412 0.95 -14.02 30.56
N ASP A 413 1.63 -13.28 31.46
CA ASP A 413 3.10 -13.22 31.51
C ASP A 413 3.74 -14.59 31.79
N ALA A 414 3.27 -15.25 32.84
CA ALA A 414 3.76 -16.57 33.23
C ALA A 414 3.47 -17.64 32.16
N THR A 415 2.32 -17.54 31.49
CA THR A 415 1.88 -18.53 30.48
C THR A 415 2.57 -18.31 29.13
N VAL A 416 2.73 -17.04 28.72
CA VAL A 416 3.18 -16.68 27.37
C VAL A 416 4.68 -16.40 27.34
N PHE A 417 5.22 -15.67 28.32
CA PHE A 417 6.63 -15.31 28.35
C PHE A 417 7.44 -16.08 29.38
N GLY A 418 6.81 -16.85 30.27
CA GLY A 418 7.49 -17.44 31.42
C GLY A 418 8.03 -16.38 32.39
N GLY A 419 7.45 -15.17 32.33
CA GLY A 419 7.83 -14.02 33.16
C GLY A 419 7.19 -14.06 34.55
N SER A 420 7.71 -13.22 35.43
CA SER A 420 7.18 -12.99 36.78
C SER A 420 7.34 -11.51 37.16
N TYR A 421 6.66 -10.62 36.45
CA TYR A 421 6.77 -9.18 36.70
C TYR A 421 6.26 -8.77 38.09
N HIS A 422 7.12 -8.11 38.89
CA HIS A 422 6.82 -7.64 40.25
C HIS A 422 6.81 -6.12 40.41
N GLY A 423 7.36 -5.39 39.45
CA GLY A 423 7.54 -3.95 39.54
C GLY A 423 8.75 -3.48 38.76
N HIS A 424 9.21 -2.27 39.08
CA HIS A 424 10.40 -1.71 38.48
C HIS A 424 11.09 -0.76 39.47
N HIS A 425 12.40 -0.64 39.30
CA HIS A 425 13.19 0.36 39.98
C HIS A 425 12.87 1.79 39.49
N ALA A 426 13.34 2.80 40.23
CA ALA A 426 13.08 4.20 39.91
C ALA A 426 13.61 4.59 38.51
N ASN A 427 12.85 5.42 37.79
CA ASN A 427 13.06 5.72 36.37
C ASN A 427 14.34 6.52 36.08
N ASP A 428 14.89 7.20 37.09
CA ASP A 428 16.12 7.98 37.03
C ASP A 428 17.38 7.12 37.22
N LEU A 429 17.23 5.88 37.70
CA LEU A 429 18.33 4.93 37.81
C LEU A 429 18.66 4.35 36.44
N ARG A 430 19.94 4.43 36.07
CA ARG A 430 20.45 3.88 34.81
C ARG A 430 20.96 2.47 35.03
N SER A 431 20.36 1.52 34.31
CA SER A 431 20.84 0.14 34.24
C SER A 431 21.76 -0.06 33.04
N ILE A 432 22.72 -0.97 33.20
CA ILE A 432 23.64 -1.38 32.12
C ILE A 432 23.29 -2.80 31.70
N VAL A 433 22.98 -2.97 30.42
CA VAL A 433 22.64 -4.25 29.79
C VAL A 433 23.92 -4.98 29.36
N THR A 434 23.98 -6.28 29.61
CA THR A 434 25.06 -7.17 29.18
C THR A 434 24.51 -8.47 28.59
N ILE A 435 25.23 -9.03 27.61
CA ILE A 435 24.92 -10.34 27.04
C ILE A 435 25.24 -11.43 28.07
N ASN A 436 24.33 -12.39 28.22
CA ASN A 436 24.61 -13.59 29.00
C ASN A 436 25.74 -14.39 28.33
N PRO A 437 26.90 -14.60 28.99
CA PRO A 437 28.04 -15.29 28.39
C PRO A 437 27.72 -16.70 27.87
N LYS A 438 26.75 -17.39 28.49
CA LYS A 438 26.32 -18.74 28.07
C LYS A 438 25.49 -18.73 26.79
N GLN A 439 25.02 -17.58 26.34
CA GLN A 439 24.13 -17.44 25.18
C GLN A 439 24.76 -16.67 24.02
N LYS A 440 26.07 -16.36 24.04
CA LYS A 440 26.73 -15.58 22.96
C LYS A 440 26.50 -16.13 21.54
N GLN A 441 26.31 -17.46 21.41
CA GLN A 441 26.04 -18.13 20.13
C GLN A 441 24.55 -18.24 19.78
N ASN A 442 23.66 -17.66 20.59
CA ASN A 442 22.23 -17.68 20.33
C ASN A 442 21.94 -16.86 19.06
N PRO A 443 21.16 -17.39 18.10
CA PRO A 443 20.85 -16.68 16.86
C PRO A 443 20.29 -15.27 17.07
N ILE A 444 19.50 -15.04 18.13
CA ILE A 444 18.91 -13.73 18.44
C ILE A 444 19.99 -12.67 18.73
N LEU A 445 21.17 -13.07 19.21
CA LEU A 445 22.26 -12.16 19.55
C LEU A 445 23.20 -11.87 18.36
N THR A 446 22.91 -12.43 17.18
CA THR A 446 23.73 -12.26 15.97
C THR A 446 23.80 -10.80 15.52
N GLY A 447 25.02 -10.26 15.44
CA GLY A 447 25.27 -8.88 15.00
C GLY A 447 25.09 -7.82 16.09
N ILE A 448 24.86 -8.22 17.34
CA ILE A 448 24.88 -7.32 18.49
C ILE A 448 26.31 -7.32 19.06
N PRO A 449 26.96 -6.15 19.21
CA PRO A 449 28.27 -6.07 19.84
C PRO A 449 28.28 -6.66 21.26
N ASP A 450 29.28 -7.49 21.57
CA ASP A 450 29.50 -8.06 22.90
C ASP A 450 30.16 -7.03 23.84
N LYS A 451 29.44 -5.94 24.10
CA LYS A 451 29.83 -4.86 25.00
C LYS A 451 28.62 -4.39 25.80
N PRO A 452 28.82 -3.89 27.03
CA PRO A 452 27.72 -3.31 27.80
C PRO A 452 27.13 -2.07 27.11
N PHE A 453 25.82 -1.87 27.22
CA PHE A 453 25.12 -0.68 26.70
C PHE A 453 24.02 -0.24 27.67
N PRO A 454 23.67 1.06 27.73
CA PRO A 454 22.70 1.56 28.71
C PRO A 454 21.27 1.17 28.31
N GLN A 455 20.44 0.79 29.28
CA GLN A 455 18.98 0.79 29.08
C GLN A 455 18.46 2.23 29.16
N ALA A 456 17.50 2.60 28.32
CA ALA A 456 16.99 3.98 28.29
C ALA A 456 15.96 4.31 29.38
N TYR A 457 15.46 3.33 30.14
CA TYR A 457 14.43 3.52 31.16
C TYR A 457 14.52 2.46 32.27
N SER A 458 13.57 2.48 33.21
CA SER A 458 13.48 1.63 34.39
C SER A 458 13.78 0.14 34.14
N LEU A 459 14.62 -0.43 35.01
CA LEU A 459 14.85 -1.87 35.16
C LEU A 459 13.65 -2.54 35.85
N TYR A 460 13.13 -3.60 35.24
CA TYR A 460 12.00 -4.38 35.78
C TYR A 460 12.49 -5.47 36.72
N GLU A 461 11.73 -5.71 37.79
CA GLU A 461 11.95 -6.80 38.75
C GLU A 461 11.15 -8.02 38.28
N VAL A 462 11.82 -9.06 37.77
CA VAL A 462 11.19 -10.19 37.06
C VAL A 462 11.62 -11.56 37.57
N THR A 463 12.59 -11.62 38.48
CA THR A 463 13.10 -12.86 39.04
C THR A 463 12.19 -13.41 40.14
N PRO A 464 11.89 -14.72 40.20
CA PRO A 464 12.39 -15.78 39.31
C PRO A 464 11.57 -15.94 38.01
N LEU A 465 12.26 -16.27 36.92
CA LEU A 465 11.62 -16.69 35.67
C LEU A 465 11.21 -18.18 35.70
N ALA A 466 10.22 -18.55 34.89
CA ALA A 466 9.72 -19.92 34.79
C ALA A 466 10.77 -20.91 34.25
N LYS A 467 10.66 -22.18 34.64
CA LYS A 467 11.46 -23.25 34.02
C LYS A 467 11.16 -23.32 32.52
N GLY A 468 12.21 -23.36 31.69
CA GLY A 468 12.10 -23.31 30.23
C GLY A 468 12.45 -21.96 29.61
N THR A 469 12.71 -20.93 30.42
CA THR A 469 13.26 -19.66 29.91
C THR A 469 14.76 -19.75 29.62
N THR A 470 15.19 -19.14 28.53
CA THR A 470 16.61 -18.93 28.22
C THR A 470 16.92 -17.44 28.26
N VAL A 471 17.62 -16.99 29.31
CA VAL A 471 18.01 -15.59 29.50
C VAL A 471 19.13 -15.22 28.54
N LEU A 472 18.88 -14.27 27.65
CA LEU A 472 19.83 -13.79 26.63
C LEU A 472 20.64 -12.58 27.12
N MET A 473 19.99 -11.67 27.85
CA MET A 473 20.60 -10.46 28.38
C MET A 473 20.10 -10.18 29.78
N THR A 474 20.97 -9.61 30.60
CA THR A 474 20.68 -9.12 31.95
C THR A 474 21.04 -7.65 32.06
N ALA A 475 20.46 -6.93 33.00
CA ALA A 475 20.88 -5.58 33.33
C ALA A 475 21.08 -5.39 34.83
N GLU A 476 22.00 -4.51 35.17
CA GLU A 476 22.38 -4.22 36.54
C GLU A 476 22.28 -2.73 36.85
N ILE A 477 21.87 -2.42 38.08
CA ILE A 477 22.00 -1.10 38.70
C ILE A 477 22.89 -1.28 39.92
N LYS A 478 23.87 -0.40 40.11
CA LYS A 478 24.80 -0.48 41.25
C LYS A 478 24.02 -0.57 42.57
N GLY A 479 24.27 -1.64 43.33
CA GLY A 479 23.64 -1.88 44.63
C GLY A 479 22.22 -2.46 44.57
N LYS A 480 21.76 -2.90 43.40
CA LYS A 480 20.48 -3.61 43.20
C LYS A 480 20.74 -5.02 42.64
N PRO A 481 19.77 -5.94 42.77
CA PRO A 481 19.84 -7.24 42.10
C PRO A 481 19.98 -7.09 40.58
N VAL A 482 20.69 -8.05 39.96
CA VAL A 482 20.77 -8.17 38.50
C VAL A 482 19.49 -8.82 38.01
N GLU A 483 18.86 -8.23 37.00
CA GLU A 483 17.57 -8.70 36.46
C GLU A 483 17.68 -9.10 34.99
N PRO A 484 17.00 -10.17 34.54
CA PRO A 484 16.83 -10.47 33.13
C PRO A 484 16.12 -9.34 32.37
N VAL A 485 16.64 -8.98 31.19
CA VAL A 485 16.01 -7.97 30.32
C VAL A 485 15.62 -8.48 28.94
N ALA A 486 16.16 -9.61 28.50
CA ALA A 486 15.69 -10.30 27.29
C ALA A 486 15.83 -11.81 27.43
N TRP A 487 14.78 -12.55 27.07
CA TRP A 487 14.77 -14.01 27.12
C TRP A 487 13.84 -14.63 26.09
N THR A 488 14.04 -15.92 25.85
CA THR A 488 13.07 -16.76 25.13
C THR A 488 12.39 -17.71 26.08
N PHE A 489 11.19 -18.18 25.73
CA PHE A 489 10.43 -19.16 26.49
C PHE A 489 9.80 -20.18 25.54
N GLN A 490 10.03 -21.45 25.83
CA GLN A 490 9.33 -22.55 25.17
C GLN A 490 8.04 -22.86 25.94
N ARG A 491 6.90 -22.51 25.36
CA ARG A 491 5.59 -22.73 25.98
C ARG A 491 5.18 -24.19 25.90
N LYS A 492 4.29 -24.58 26.82
CA LYS A 492 3.73 -25.94 26.91
C LYS A 492 2.89 -26.33 25.69
N ASP A 493 2.29 -25.34 25.02
CA ASP A 493 1.48 -25.52 23.81
C ASP A 493 2.33 -25.65 22.52
N GLY A 494 3.67 -25.74 22.64
CA GLY A 494 4.60 -25.81 21.52
C GLY A 494 4.99 -24.44 20.95
N GLY A 495 4.30 -23.37 21.34
CA GLY A 495 4.63 -22.03 20.90
C GLY A 495 5.94 -21.51 21.48
N ARG A 496 6.62 -20.69 20.69
CA ARG A 496 7.86 -20.03 21.09
C ARG A 496 7.59 -18.56 21.39
N SER A 497 8.20 -18.05 22.45
CA SER A 497 8.05 -16.66 22.82
C SER A 497 9.39 -15.99 23.01
N PHE A 498 9.47 -14.73 22.59
CA PHE A 498 10.60 -13.84 22.85
C PHE A 498 10.07 -12.62 23.61
N TYR A 499 10.69 -12.29 24.73
CA TYR A 499 10.32 -11.12 25.52
C TYR A 499 11.55 -10.27 25.80
N THR A 500 11.35 -8.96 25.79
CA THR A 500 12.31 -8.00 26.31
C THR A 500 11.63 -6.94 27.19
N SER A 501 12.21 -6.64 28.35
CA SER A 501 11.76 -5.55 29.21
C SER A 501 12.28 -4.18 28.73
N MET A 502 13.01 -4.14 27.61
CA MET A 502 13.38 -2.92 26.87
C MET A 502 12.31 -2.57 25.81
N GLY A 503 12.39 -1.37 25.25
CA GLY A 503 11.42 -0.85 24.28
C GLY A 503 10.86 0.53 24.61
N HIS A 504 11.56 1.30 25.44
CA HIS A 504 11.33 2.74 25.56
C HIS A 504 11.80 3.47 24.29
N THR A 505 11.28 4.67 24.01
CA THR A 505 11.68 5.47 22.83
C THR A 505 13.20 5.69 22.72
N GLY A 506 13.89 5.79 23.85
CA GLY A 506 15.35 5.86 23.89
C GLY A 506 16.06 4.54 23.56
N ASP A 507 15.45 3.38 23.81
CA ASP A 507 16.01 2.08 23.39
C ASP A 507 15.94 1.96 21.86
N PHE A 508 14.85 2.42 21.23
CA PHE A 508 14.72 2.46 19.76
C PHE A 508 15.75 3.36 19.05
N GLN A 509 16.46 4.22 19.79
CA GLN A 509 17.58 5.01 19.25
C GLN A 509 18.90 4.22 19.27
N GLN A 510 18.95 3.08 19.94
CA GLN A 510 20.14 2.26 20.09
C GLN A 510 20.16 1.14 19.04
N PRO A 511 21.23 1.01 18.23
CA PRO A 511 21.32 -0.04 17.22
C PRO A 511 21.29 -1.45 17.83
N GLU A 512 21.81 -1.62 19.05
CA GLU A 512 21.78 -2.89 19.79
C GLU A 512 20.34 -3.38 20.02
N PHE A 513 19.45 -2.49 20.48
CA PHE A 513 18.04 -2.85 20.73
C PHE A 513 17.26 -3.05 19.43
N VAL A 514 17.46 -2.20 18.42
CA VAL A 514 16.82 -2.36 17.10
C VAL A 514 17.20 -3.72 16.49
N ARG A 515 18.48 -4.10 16.57
CA ARG A 515 18.96 -5.41 16.13
C ARG A 515 18.36 -6.55 16.95
N LEU A 516 18.33 -6.44 18.28
CA LEU A 516 17.74 -7.43 19.17
C LEU A 516 16.27 -7.70 18.84
N LEU A 517 15.46 -6.64 18.70
CA LEU A 517 14.03 -6.77 18.43
C LEU A 517 13.78 -7.39 17.06
N ALA A 518 14.51 -6.93 16.02
CA ALA A 518 14.41 -7.51 14.68
C ALA A 518 14.79 -9.00 14.67
N ASN A 519 15.91 -9.36 15.32
CA ASN A 519 16.36 -10.73 15.43
C ASN A 519 15.35 -11.61 16.19
N GLY A 520 14.75 -11.09 17.27
CA GLY A 520 13.72 -11.77 18.05
C GLY A 520 12.45 -12.05 17.23
N ILE A 521 12.02 -11.08 16.42
CA ILE A 521 10.90 -11.22 15.48
C ILE A 521 11.19 -12.28 14.41
N TYR A 522 12.38 -12.23 13.78
CA TYR A 522 12.80 -13.23 12.80
C TYR A 522 12.83 -14.64 13.42
N TRP A 523 13.46 -14.78 14.58
CA TRP A 523 13.53 -16.07 15.27
C TRP A 523 12.15 -16.61 15.65
N ALA A 524 11.26 -15.74 16.14
CA ALA A 524 9.89 -16.12 16.49
C ALA A 524 9.12 -16.63 15.26
N ALA A 525 9.32 -16.00 14.10
CA ALA A 525 8.74 -16.41 12.82
C ALA A 525 9.43 -17.64 12.18
N GLY A 526 10.44 -18.23 12.82
CA GLY A 526 11.21 -19.33 12.25
C GLY A 526 12.17 -18.92 11.13
N LEU A 527 12.37 -17.62 10.91
CA LEU A 527 13.35 -17.08 9.98
C LEU A 527 14.73 -17.00 10.64
N ASN A 528 15.79 -17.00 9.82
CA ASN A 528 17.16 -16.90 10.32
C ASN A 528 17.52 -15.44 10.67
N PRO A 529 17.84 -15.10 11.94
CA PRO A 529 18.24 -13.74 12.33
C PRO A 529 19.49 -13.22 11.61
N ALA A 530 20.37 -14.09 11.09
CA ALA A 530 21.51 -13.67 10.28
C ALA A 530 21.10 -13.01 8.96
N LYS A 531 19.87 -13.27 8.46
CA LYS A 531 19.32 -12.63 7.25
C LYS A 531 18.71 -11.25 7.50
N VAL A 532 18.65 -10.78 8.75
CA VAL A 532 18.15 -9.45 9.08
C VAL A 532 19.01 -8.39 8.40
N LYS A 533 18.41 -7.66 7.45
CA LYS A 533 18.99 -6.46 6.84
C LYS A 533 18.34 -5.24 7.48
N LEU A 534 18.96 -4.71 8.53
CA LEU A 534 18.53 -3.43 9.09
C LEU A 534 18.79 -2.32 8.06
N SER A 535 17.95 -1.28 8.04
CA SER A 535 18.22 -0.11 7.22
C SER A 535 19.55 0.51 7.68
N GLU A 536 20.59 0.40 6.85
CA GLU A 536 21.95 0.71 7.28
C GLU A 536 22.19 2.20 7.53
N LYS A 537 21.36 3.12 7.00
CA LYS A 537 21.68 4.56 7.10
C LYS A 537 20.63 5.54 6.62
N VAL A 538 19.35 5.17 6.59
CA VAL A 538 18.36 6.10 6.06
C VAL A 538 17.07 6.04 6.86
N SER A 539 16.89 7.04 7.72
CA SER A 539 15.55 7.38 8.21
C SER A 539 14.65 7.61 7.00
N LEU A 540 13.35 7.36 7.13
CA LEU A 540 12.33 7.70 6.11
C LEU A 540 12.36 9.19 5.66
N ARG A 541 13.16 10.05 6.31
CA ARG A 541 13.42 11.44 5.93
C ARG A 541 14.78 11.70 5.25
N GLY A 542 15.66 10.70 5.11
CA GLY A 542 17.04 10.86 4.65
C GLY A 542 17.38 10.21 3.30
N ALA A 543 16.46 9.46 2.70
CA ALA A 543 16.65 8.98 1.33
C ALA A 543 16.24 10.14 0.45
N PRO A 544 17.10 10.68 -0.42
CA PRO A 544 16.63 11.62 -1.43
C PRO A 544 15.67 10.84 -2.33
N HIS A 545 14.38 10.96 -2.07
CA HIS A 545 13.30 10.52 -2.94
C HIS A 545 12.67 11.76 -3.53
N TRP A 546 11.97 11.61 -4.65
CA TRP A 546 11.19 12.70 -5.21
C TRP A 546 10.02 13.01 -4.26
N THR A 547 10.10 14.15 -3.58
CA THR A 547 9.01 14.66 -2.71
C THR A 547 8.20 15.70 -3.45
N VAL A 548 6.90 15.77 -3.17
CA VAL A 548 6.07 16.85 -3.74
C VAL A 548 6.29 18.14 -2.94
N VAL A 549 6.54 19.23 -3.66
CA VAL A 549 6.74 20.58 -3.14
C VAL A 549 5.88 21.56 -3.91
N SER A 550 5.49 22.68 -3.30
CA SER A 550 4.76 23.75 -4.00
C SER A 550 5.70 24.90 -4.33
N LEU A 551 5.77 25.32 -5.59
CA LEU A 551 6.46 26.54 -5.99
C LEU A 551 5.42 27.67 -6.18
N PRO A 552 5.67 28.89 -5.65
CA PRO A 552 6.94 29.36 -5.08
C PRO A 552 7.11 29.16 -3.56
N GLU A 553 6.15 28.53 -2.85
CA GLU A 553 6.12 28.49 -1.38
C GLU A 553 7.26 27.66 -0.76
N PHE A 554 7.82 26.71 -1.50
CA PHE A 554 8.81 25.77 -1.02
C PHE A 554 10.15 26.46 -0.71
N LYS A 555 10.62 26.25 0.51
CA LYS A 555 11.96 26.62 0.97
C LYS A 555 12.83 25.38 1.07
N LYS A 556 13.98 25.39 0.40
CA LYS A 556 14.93 24.26 0.46
C LYS A 556 15.44 24.05 1.90
N PRO A 557 15.78 22.81 2.28
CA PRO A 557 16.40 22.54 3.57
C PRO A 557 17.73 23.30 3.75
N ALA A 558 17.96 23.84 4.95
CA ALA A 558 19.20 24.50 5.30
C ALA A 558 20.39 23.53 5.18
N GLY A 559 21.53 24.01 4.65
CA GLY A 559 22.74 23.18 4.51
C GLY A 559 22.75 22.20 3.34
N THR A 560 21.81 22.28 2.39
CA THR A 560 21.84 21.44 1.17
C THR A 560 23.03 21.81 0.28
N VAL A 561 24.04 20.92 0.21
CA VAL A 561 25.27 21.11 -0.60
C VAL A 561 25.14 20.50 -1.99
N GLU A 562 24.36 19.42 -2.12
CA GLU A 562 24.12 18.70 -3.37
C GLU A 562 23.29 19.51 -4.38
N SER A 563 23.28 19.06 -5.65
CA SER A 563 22.40 19.61 -6.68
C SER A 563 20.93 19.38 -6.32
N ARG A 564 20.08 20.33 -6.70
CA ARG A 564 18.66 20.39 -6.31
C ARG A 564 17.83 20.22 -7.57
N TRP A 565 17.11 19.11 -7.64
CA TRP A 565 16.38 18.70 -8.83
C TRP A 565 14.89 18.95 -8.63
N TYR A 566 14.28 19.55 -9.64
CA TYR A 566 12.87 19.86 -9.73
C TYR A 566 12.33 19.23 -11.00
N ARG A 567 11.16 18.59 -10.95
CA ARG A 567 10.48 18.14 -12.16
C ARG A 567 8.97 18.30 -12.09
N CYS A 568 8.38 18.53 -13.25
CA CYS A 568 6.94 18.60 -13.45
C CYS A 568 6.56 18.08 -14.83
N VAL A 569 5.27 18.03 -15.13
CA VAL A 569 4.74 17.67 -16.44
C VAL A 569 3.94 18.83 -16.99
N ALA A 570 4.08 19.15 -18.27
CA ALA A 570 3.25 20.15 -18.93
C ALA A 570 2.60 19.56 -20.19
N ARG A 571 1.32 19.89 -20.41
CA ARG A 571 0.65 19.64 -21.70
C ARG A 571 0.85 20.83 -22.60
N ILE A 572 1.56 20.63 -23.71
CA ILE A 572 1.84 21.70 -24.68
C ILE A 572 0.91 21.53 -25.88
N PRO A 573 -0.06 22.45 -26.09
CA PRO A 573 -1.02 22.34 -27.17
C PRO A 573 -0.35 22.60 -28.51
N LYS A 574 -0.89 21.98 -29.57
CA LYS A 574 -0.40 22.17 -30.95
C LYS A 574 -0.30 23.65 -31.35
N ALA A 575 -1.24 24.47 -30.89
CA ALA A 575 -1.27 25.90 -31.17
C ALA A 575 -0.01 26.65 -30.70
N TRP A 576 0.62 26.21 -29.60
CA TRP A 576 1.81 26.84 -29.04
C TRP A 576 3.09 26.53 -29.83
N LEU A 577 3.02 25.57 -30.75
CA LEU A 577 4.12 25.20 -31.64
C LEU A 577 4.08 25.94 -32.98
N ALA A 578 3.08 26.81 -33.19
CA ALA A 578 2.99 27.66 -34.36
C ALA A 578 3.79 28.95 -34.16
N GLY A 579 4.73 29.23 -35.07
CA GLY A 579 5.58 30.42 -35.01
C GLY A 579 6.92 30.17 -34.32
N GLU A 580 7.23 30.98 -33.31
CA GLU A 580 8.50 30.90 -32.56
C GLU A 580 8.57 29.66 -31.65
N PRO A 581 9.76 29.07 -31.44
CA PRO A 581 9.94 27.95 -30.51
C PRO A 581 9.50 28.31 -29.08
N VAL A 582 8.83 27.36 -28.41
CA VAL A 582 8.49 27.49 -26.99
C VAL A 582 9.77 27.66 -26.17
N GLN A 583 9.74 28.57 -25.20
CA GLN A 583 10.84 28.81 -24.27
C GLN A 583 10.44 28.42 -22.85
N LEU A 584 11.33 27.70 -22.16
CA LEU A 584 11.24 27.49 -20.71
C LEU A 584 12.09 28.57 -20.03
N LYS A 585 11.44 29.53 -19.37
CA LYS A 585 12.13 30.54 -18.55
C LYS A 585 12.25 30.03 -17.12
N VAL A 586 13.46 30.08 -16.57
CA VAL A 586 13.78 29.61 -15.21
C VAL A 586 14.57 30.69 -14.46
N PRO A 587 13.88 31.68 -13.88
CA PRO A 587 14.55 32.79 -13.20
C PRO A 587 15.11 32.31 -11.85
N THR A 588 16.41 32.04 -11.81
CA THR A 588 17.10 31.55 -10.61
C THR A 588 17.76 32.66 -9.81
N SER A 589 17.86 32.47 -8.49
CA SER A 589 18.55 33.41 -7.59
C SER A 589 20.03 33.59 -7.94
N ALA A 590 20.60 34.74 -7.58
CA ALA A 590 21.98 35.07 -7.90
C ALA A 590 22.96 34.05 -7.28
N GLY A 591 23.93 33.58 -8.07
CA GLY A 591 24.90 32.56 -7.62
C GLY A 591 24.45 31.11 -7.80
N ASN A 592 23.21 30.88 -8.27
CA ASN A 592 22.77 29.57 -8.75
C ASN A 592 23.02 29.40 -10.25
N THR A 593 23.39 28.19 -10.65
CA THR A 593 23.44 27.72 -12.03
C THR A 593 22.30 26.75 -12.26
N VAL A 594 21.69 26.82 -13.45
CA VAL A 594 20.54 26.01 -13.82
C VAL A 594 20.79 25.23 -15.12
N GLN A 595 20.36 23.98 -15.11
CA GLN A 595 20.25 23.10 -16.28
C GLN A 595 18.81 22.63 -16.43
N ALA A 596 18.37 22.34 -17.65
CA ALA A 596 17.02 21.91 -17.92
C ALA A 596 16.95 20.81 -18.99
N TRP A 597 15.93 19.95 -18.89
CA TRP A 597 15.63 18.86 -19.81
C TRP A 597 14.14 18.84 -20.15
N LEU A 598 13.83 18.37 -21.36
CA LEU A 598 12.49 17.99 -21.78
C LEU A 598 12.51 16.52 -22.20
N ASN A 599 11.66 15.69 -21.59
CA ASN A 599 11.55 14.26 -21.90
C ASN A 599 12.93 13.54 -21.88
N GLY A 600 13.76 13.85 -20.89
CA GLY A 600 15.12 13.30 -20.76
C GLY A 600 16.17 13.93 -21.68
N THR A 601 15.78 14.78 -22.62
CA THR A 601 16.68 15.44 -23.57
C THR A 601 17.10 16.81 -23.05
N ALA A 602 18.41 17.07 -22.97
CA ALA A 602 18.95 18.33 -22.45
C ALA A 602 18.56 19.53 -23.34
N LEU A 603 18.14 20.63 -22.72
CA LEU A 603 17.77 21.86 -23.40
C LEU A 603 18.97 22.82 -23.50
N LYS A 604 19.02 23.56 -24.61
CA LYS A 604 20.05 24.59 -24.83
C LYS A 604 19.58 25.93 -24.24
N LYS A 605 20.44 26.55 -23.43
CA LYS A 605 20.21 27.88 -22.86
C LYS A 605 20.33 28.95 -23.97
N ARG A 606 19.38 29.88 -24.04
CA ARG A 606 19.37 31.04 -24.94
C ARG A 606 18.77 32.24 -24.20
N GLY A 607 19.56 33.29 -24.00
CA GLY A 607 19.14 34.44 -23.20
C GLY A 607 18.85 34.05 -21.75
N ASP A 608 17.69 34.45 -21.23
CA ASP A 608 17.20 34.21 -19.87
C ASP A 608 16.44 32.87 -19.71
N GLY A 609 16.39 32.04 -20.75
CA GLY A 609 15.66 30.77 -20.74
C GLY A 609 16.30 29.65 -21.56
N PHE A 610 15.52 28.60 -21.80
CA PHE A 610 15.89 27.41 -22.55
C PHE A 610 14.95 27.24 -23.75
N VAL A 611 15.50 26.92 -24.91
CA VAL A 611 14.70 26.74 -26.14
C VAL A 611 14.21 25.30 -26.23
N ILE A 612 12.91 25.13 -26.43
CA ILE A 612 12.27 23.83 -26.71
C ILE A 612 11.98 23.77 -28.22
N ALA A 613 12.68 22.90 -28.93
CA ALA A 613 12.42 22.69 -30.35
C ALA A 613 11.08 21.93 -30.54
N PRO A 614 10.27 22.25 -31.58
CA PRO A 614 8.97 21.59 -31.79
C PRO A 614 9.03 20.06 -31.85
N GLY A 615 10.11 19.50 -32.43
CA GLY A 615 10.30 18.05 -32.52
C GLY A 615 10.58 17.35 -31.18
N MET A 616 10.83 18.09 -30.10
CA MET A 616 11.02 17.53 -28.76
C MET A 616 9.71 17.38 -27.98
N VAL A 617 8.63 18.00 -28.48
CA VAL A 617 7.34 18.07 -27.80
C VAL A 617 6.43 16.94 -28.25
N THR A 618 5.89 16.18 -27.31
CA THR A 618 4.74 15.31 -27.54
C THR A 618 3.48 16.16 -27.53
N VAL A 619 2.99 16.48 -28.72
CA VAL A 619 1.93 17.48 -28.95
C VAL A 619 0.60 17.08 -28.31
N ASN A 620 -0.06 18.03 -27.63
CA ASN A 620 -1.30 17.82 -26.87
C ASN A 620 -1.20 16.76 -25.75
N ASP A 621 0.02 16.32 -25.45
CA ASP A 621 0.27 15.27 -24.46
C ASP A 621 1.25 15.72 -23.36
N ALA A 622 1.44 14.85 -22.38
CA ALA A 622 2.33 15.07 -21.24
C ALA A 622 3.80 15.16 -21.67
N ASN A 623 4.46 16.25 -21.31
CA ASN A 623 5.89 16.45 -21.49
C ASN A 623 6.56 16.64 -20.14
N LEU A 624 7.57 15.83 -19.81
CA LEU A 624 8.34 15.95 -18.59
C LEU A 624 9.33 17.11 -18.70
N ILE A 625 9.23 18.07 -17.79
CA ILE A 625 10.19 19.16 -17.62
C ILE A 625 11.01 18.87 -16.37
N VAL A 626 12.34 18.86 -16.52
CA VAL A 626 13.27 18.71 -15.39
C VAL A 626 14.19 19.92 -15.34
N VAL A 627 14.43 20.42 -14.13
CA VAL A 627 15.34 21.52 -13.85
C VAL A 627 16.27 21.09 -12.72
N SER A 628 17.58 21.28 -12.90
CA SER A 628 18.58 21.10 -11.85
C SER A 628 19.19 22.44 -11.50
N VAL A 629 19.29 22.72 -10.20
CA VAL A 629 19.85 23.94 -9.63
C VAL A 629 21.06 23.58 -8.77
N SER A 630 22.20 24.17 -9.08
CA SER A 630 23.46 24.00 -8.35
C SER A 630 24.01 25.37 -7.92
N GLY A 631 24.52 25.51 -6.71
CA GLY A 631 24.97 26.80 -6.16
C GLY A 631 24.79 26.89 -4.65
N ARG A 632 25.43 27.88 -4.01
CA ARG A 632 25.54 28.02 -2.54
C ARG A 632 24.61 29.08 -1.93
N ASP A 633 23.63 29.59 -2.68
CA ASP A 633 22.74 30.64 -2.16
C ASP A 633 21.93 30.15 -0.94
N ALA A 634 21.76 31.02 0.06
CA ALA A 634 21.15 30.75 1.37
C ALA A 634 19.62 30.90 1.38
N GLY A 635 19.02 31.38 0.29
CA GLY A 635 17.58 31.66 0.17
C GLY A 635 16.78 30.62 -0.63
N VAL A 636 15.94 31.12 -1.54
CA VAL A 636 15.11 30.35 -2.49
C VAL A 636 15.88 30.02 -3.77
N ASP A 637 15.56 28.90 -4.44
CA ASP A 637 16.24 28.53 -5.69
C ASP A 637 15.77 29.37 -6.90
N PHE A 638 14.51 29.80 -6.89
CA PHE A 638 13.88 30.57 -7.96
C PHE A 638 13.43 31.96 -7.47
N VAL A 639 13.69 33.00 -8.26
CA VAL A 639 13.23 34.39 -8.01
C VAL A 639 11.73 34.52 -8.30
N SER A 640 11.25 33.79 -9.31
CA SER A 640 9.83 33.59 -9.59
C SER A 640 9.63 32.19 -10.18
N VAL A 641 8.38 31.73 -10.25
CA VAL A 641 8.11 30.37 -10.74
C VAL A 641 8.62 30.19 -12.17
N PRO A 642 9.17 29.00 -12.52
CA PRO A 642 9.45 28.67 -13.91
C PRO A 642 8.19 28.83 -14.78
N GLN A 643 8.36 29.17 -16.05
CA GLN A 643 7.22 29.37 -16.97
C GLN A 643 7.54 28.88 -18.38
N LEU A 644 6.54 28.33 -19.07
CA LEU A 644 6.59 28.11 -20.51
C LEU A 644 6.07 29.34 -21.23
N VAL A 645 6.77 29.81 -22.25
CA VAL A 645 6.40 30.98 -23.05
C VAL A 645 6.37 30.57 -24.52
N SER A 646 5.28 30.87 -25.20
CA SER A 646 5.09 30.70 -26.64
C SER A 646 4.69 32.03 -27.27
N ALA A 647 4.63 32.10 -28.61
CA ALA A 647 4.07 33.27 -29.30
C ALA A 647 2.59 33.52 -28.96
N SER A 648 1.85 32.48 -28.58
CA SER A 648 0.41 32.52 -28.30
C SER A 648 0.04 32.71 -26.82
N GLY A 649 1.02 32.72 -25.91
CA GLY A 649 0.75 32.86 -24.48
C GLY A 649 1.88 32.34 -23.58
N ALA A 650 1.69 32.53 -22.27
CA ALA A 650 2.61 32.06 -21.23
C ALA A 650 1.85 31.23 -20.19
N LEU A 651 2.50 30.18 -19.69
CA LEU A 651 1.98 29.26 -18.68
C LEU A 651 2.94 29.30 -17.49
N PRO A 652 2.58 30.00 -16.40
CA PRO A 652 3.29 29.91 -15.14
C PRO A 652 3.21 28.48 -14.61
N LEU A 653 4.35 27.88 -14.26
CA LEU A 653 4.40 26.57 -13.63
C LEU A 653 4.34 26.72 -12.10
N ALA A 654 3.42 27.57 -11.62
CA ALA A 654 3.14 27.79 -10.20
C ALA A 654 2.20 26.71 -9.67
N GLY A 655 2.63 25.95 -8.68
CA GLY A 655 1.91 24.78 -8.21
C GLY A 655 2.86 23.70 -7.75
N ARG A 656 2.42 22.45 -7.81
CA ARG A 656 3.22 21.35 -7.29
C ARG A 656 4.27 20.88 -8.29
N TRP A 657 5.42 20.56 -7.74
CA TRP A 657 6.59 20.01 -8.40
C TRP A 657 7.09 18.82 -7.60
N GLN A 658 7.86 17.94 -8.21
CA GLN A 658 8.66 16.97 -7.50
C GLN A 658 10.06 17.52 -7.26
N TYR A 659 10.61 17.31 -6.06
CA TYR A 659 11.91 17.80 -5.61
C TYR A 659 12.77 16.66 -5.05
N ARG A 660 14.07 16.66 -5.34
CA ARG A 660 15.07 15.90 -4.56
C ARG A 660 16.43 16.59 -4.58
N SER A 661 17.30 16.21 -3.65
CA SER A 661 18.74 16.50 -3.73
C SER A 661 19.52 15.30 -4.30
N GLY A 662 20.71 15.57 -4.83
CA GLY A 662 21.69 14.56 -5.24
C GLY A 662 22.32 14.87 -6.60
N ASP A 663 23.30 14.06 -7.01
CA ASP A 663 24.12 14.34 -8.20
C ASP A 663 24.04 13.25 -9.29
N ASP A 664 22.94 12.49 -9.35
CA ASP A 664 22.71 11.46 -10.37
C ASP A 664 22.10 12.05 -11.65
N ARG A 665 22.73 11.83 -12.80
CA ARG A 665 22.23 12.27 -14.10
C ARG A 665 20.94 11.56 -14.52
N ALA A 666 20.63 10.39 -13.97
CA ALA A 666 19.37 9.70 -14.23
C ALA A 666 18.15 10.53 -13.81
N PHE A 667 18.32 11.51 -12.90
CA PHE A 667 17.24 12.41 -12.47
C PHE A 667 16.72 13.34 -13.58
N ALA A 668 17.51 13.53 -14.64
CA ALA A 668 17.10 14.29 -15.83
C ALA A 668 15.96 13.63 -16.62
N ASN A 669 15.69 12.35 -16.35
CA ASN A 669 14.68 11.59 -17.06
C ASN A 669 13.72 10.90 -16.08
N MET A 670 12.62 10.43 -16.63
CA MET A 670 11.69 9.53 -15.96
C MET A 670 11.46 8.34 -16.90
N PRO A 671 11.75 7.10 -16.50
CA PRO A 671 11.52 5.93 -17.33
C PRO A 671 10.08 5.86 -17.81
N LEU A 672 9.93 5.37 -19.04
CA LEU A 672 8.65 5.30 -19.69
C LEU A 672 7.80 4.14 -19.12
N PRO A 673 6.48 4.31 -19.08
CA PRO A 673 5.76 5.46 -19.60
C PRO A 673 5.71 6.60 -18.56
N ALA A 674 6.28 7.74 -18.93
CA ALA A 674 6.29 8.95 -18.12
C ALA A 674 4.87 9.48 -17.82
N LYS A 675 3.85 8.97 -18.51
CA LYS A 675 2.42 9.26 -18.30
C LYS A 675 1.81 8.60 -17.06
N PHE A 676 2.44 7.57 -16.48
CA PHE A 676 1.84 6.77 -15.40
C PHE A 676 2.56 6.88 -14.05
N GLY A 677 3.87 7.18 -14.06
CA GLY A 677 4.67 7.33 -12.83
C GLY A 677 4.63 8.71 -12.17
N THR A 678 4.11 9.74 -12.84
CA THR A 678 3.97 11.06 -12.21
C THR A 678 2.76 11.10 -11.28
N VAL A 679 2.99 11.51 -10.04
CA VAL A 679 1.93 12.15 -9.26
C VAL A 679 1.48 13.36 -10.06
N THR A 680 0.24 13.33 -10.48
CA THR A 680 -0.40 14.27 -11.40
C THR A 680 -0.65 15.66 -10.88
N ASP A 681 -0.41 15.83 -9.59
CA ASP A 681 -0.43 17.14 -8.99
C ASP A 681 0.72 18.00 -9.51
N ILE A 682 1.70 17.43 -10.23
CA ILE A 682 2.73 18.19 -10.97
C ILE A 682 2.39 18.45 -12.45
N VAL A 683 1.14 18.24 -12.89
CA VAL A 683 0.73 18.44 -14.29
C VAL A 683 0.18 19.86 -14.51
N PHE A 684 0.84 20.63 -15.37
CA PHE A 684 0.44 21.96 -15.81
C PHE A 684 -0.25 21.91 -17.18
N LYS A 685 -1.31 22.70 -17.35
CA LYS A 685 -2.03 22.86 -18.61
C LYS A 685 -2.26 24.36 -18.87
N PRO A 686 -2.04 24.84 -20.10
CA PRO A 686 -2.32 26.23 -20.48
C PRO A 686 -3.81 26.54 -20.58
#